data_AF-A0A934VB21-F1
#
_entry.id   AF-A0A934VB21-F1
#
_cell.length_a   1.000
_cell.length_b   1.000
_cell.length_c   1.000
_cell.angle_alpha   90.00
_cell.angle_beta   90.00
_cell.angle_gamma   90.00
#
_symmetry.space_group_name_H-M   'P 1'
#
loop_
_entity.id
_entity.type
_entity.pdbx_description
1 polymer ?
#
loop_
_entity_poly.entity_id
_entity_poly.type
_entity_poly.pdbx_seq_one_letter_code
_entity_poly.pdbx_strand_id
1 'polypeptide(L)'
;MKWSPQWLLLPVALGAGYLTGRQGQPPQPGPATEESRPRDTRAAIRSPRNDPFGGQGFSLSSMEDLHELFRRQGRSVASARVTLAVNSLSSAEIPALVEMIQKEAKENPNRYDSDSYMLMGALFERWTAVDPTAALAFVDSCKSRSFQKNAAGSCFAALGKVDPDRAMSEFEKLPKGEIRETAGMALVSALSDKDPAAACDLLEKEASPGAFGDYYTAEIFSSWAKKDPLAAAKRLESMPPDRVGDYSAGQLAASWAQKDPAAALKWAKTLTGDRKSNSASEVYKVIARDDPAKAWEQLKGEPGHLRGRIFGSILEIVADEDPKKAMSMLTTLGSKSDLRIGTDNFLNSLSWNDTRLAFEVIDQVKDPATRRENLGNQMYNAAWSSPELLKEQIGKLTDREKIDTSGAVLRGLVSSDPAAAEKYFLELPEAQRSTQTLSQMLAQYSNTNAKKAFEFATSLTNPQEQAAAVRGLFQNWSREDPEAAAEGWKKLPSGQGRLEALDNVAGSWSQSDPEAAKSWADSLTGVEKARALAAVLPALARDNPETASRQLAAIIASPPDGMGQNLASSAGNLAGQWADDDPAAASRWAASLPNGPSRDEGLQAVSRAWSQYDAVAAAQWLGTLEAGSSRDAAIQPLVNQVRNTDPDTAFSWAASISDENQRINELRQTLKSWRRSDLQAARATFDAANLSEKERESLAKELE
;
A
#
# COMPACT_ATOMS: atom_id res chain seq x y z
N MET A 1 -8.02 21.10 8.47
CA MET A 1 -7.16 20.36 7.52
C MET A 1 -7.98 20.10 6.26
N LYS A 2 -7.65 20.74 5.14
CA LYS A 2 -8.28 20.47 3.83
C LYS A 2 -7.49 19.34 3.17
N TRP A 3 -8.16 18.23 2.87
CA TRP A 3 -7.58 17.11 2.13
C TRP A 3 -7.37 17.51 0.67
N SER A 4 -6.17 17.27 0.14
CA SER A 4 -5.85 17.41 -1.29
C SER A 4 -5.52 16.03 -1.86
N PRO A 5 -6.25 15.51 -2.86
CA PRO A 5 -5.89 14.26 -3.52
C PRO A 5 -4.75 14.52 -4.51
N GLN A 6 -3.55 13.98 -4.22
CA GLN A 6 -2.35 14.11 -5.04
C GLN A 6 -2.10 12.87 -5.89
N TRP A 7 -2.94 12.54 -6.87
CA TRP A 7 -2.57 11.60 -7.95
C TRP A 7 -3.36 11.91 -9.22
N LEU A 8 -2.89 12.88 -10.01
CA LEU A 8 -3.26 13.07 -11.41
C LEU A 8 -2.02 13.59 -12.14
N LEU A 9 -1.31 12.70 -12.84
CA LEU A 9 -0.31 13.07 -13.84
C LEU A 9 -1.08 13.64 -15.04
N LEU A 10 -1.06 14.97 -15.20
CA LEU A 10 -1.58 15.64 -16.40
C LEU A 10 -0.57 15.48 -17.55
N PRO A 11 -0.96 14.94 -18.72
CA PRO A 11 -0.14 15.05 -19.92
C PRO A 11 -0.24 16.48 -20.47
N VAL A 12 0.87 17.21 -20.48
CA VAL A 12 0.95 18.53 -21.13
C VAL A 12 1.13 18.33 -22.64
N ALA A 13 0.03 18.46 -23.39
CA ALA A 13 0.07 18.64 -24.84
C ALA A 13 0.35 20.12 -25.16
N LEU A 14 1.44 20.41 -25.89
CA LEU A 14 1.74 21.76 -26.38
C LEU A 14 0.86 22.08 -27.60
N GLY A 15 -0.13 22.96 -27.41
CA GLY A 15 -0.86 23.63 -28.49
C GLY A 15 -0.16 24.92 -28.94
N ALA A 16 -0.05 25.11 -30.25
CA ALA A 16 0.51 26.30 -30.89
C ALA A 16 -0.50 27.48 -30.96
N GLY A 17 0.00 28.71 -30.87
CA GLY A 17 -0.73 29.99 -31.04
C GLY A 17 -1.03 30.66 -29.70
N TYR A 18 -0.74 31.94 -29.41
CA TYR A 18 -0.84 33.14 -30.24
C TYR A 18 0.00 34.25 -29.57
N LEU A 19 0.87 34.93 -30.32
CA LEU A 19 1.64 36.10 -29.87
C LEU A 19 0.83 37.37 -30.14
N THR A 20 0.55 38.17 -29.10
CA THR A 20 0.22 39.60 -29.26
C THR A 20 1.15 40.41 -28.36
N GLY A 21 2.02 41.19 -28.99
CA GLY A 21 2.98 42.06 -28.33
C GLY A 21 2.37 43.34 -27.76
N ARG A 22 3.08 43.92 -26.79
CA ARG A 22 3.04 45.35 -26.48
C ARG A 22 4.42 45.83 -26.03
N GLN A 23 4.83 46.95 -26.61
CA GLN A 23 6.12 47.64 -26.48
C GLN A 23 6.17 48.59 -25.27
N GLY A 24 7.39 48.93 -24.84
CA GLY A 24 7.80 50.09 -24.01
C GLY A 24 8.29 49.67 -22.62
N GLN A 25 9.50 49.96 -22.11
CA GLN A 25 10.46 51.07 -22.27
C GLN A 25 11.85 50.62 -21.69
N PRO A 26 13.02 51.23 -22.02
CA PRO A 26 14.34 50.79 -21.52
C PRO A 26 14.77 51.46 -20.19
N PRO A 27 15.83 50.94 -19.49
CA PRO A 27 16.09 51.21 -18.06
C PRO A 27 17.03 52.40 -17.81
N GLN A 28 17.00 52.97 -16.58
CA GLN A 28 18.03 53.89 -16.07
C GLN A 28 19.08 53.16 -15.20
N PRO A 29 20.37 53.57 -15.21
CA PRO A 29 21.46 52.90 -14.51
C PRO A 29 21.99 53.66 -13.26
N GLY A 30 22.58 52.94 -12.31
CA GLY A 30 23.44 53.46 -11.25
C GLY A 30 23.69 52.45 -10.11
N PRO A 31 24.78 52.60 -9.31
CA PRO A 31 26.11 52.12 -9.68
C PRO A 31 26.64 50.98 -8.78
N ALA A 32 27.77 50.43 -9.23
CA ALA A 32 28.52 49.32 -8.67
C ALA A 32 29.28 49.64 -7.36
N THR A 33 29.51 48.59 -6.56
CA THR A 33 30.72 48.30 -5.76
C THR A 33 30.60 46.83 -5.30
N GLU A 34 31.38 45.91 -5.86
CA GLU A 34 32.70 45.45 -5.38
C GLU A 34 32.59 44.31 -4.34
N GLU A 35 32.87 43.07 -4.76
CA GLU A 35 34.07 42.33 -4.36
C GLU A 35 34.00 40.86 -4.82
N SER A 36 35.03 40.49 -5.58
CA SER A 36 35.29 39.18 -6.14
C SER A 36 35.94 38.23 -5.12
N ARG A 37 35.48 36.98 -5.06
CA ARG A 37 36.27 35.81 -4.61
C ARG A 37 36.29 34.75 -5.73
N PRO A 38 37.39 34.00 -5.91
CA PRO A 38 37.64 33.25 -7.13
C PRO A 38 36.81 31.95 -7.18
N ARG A 39 36.23 31.68 -8.36
CA ARG A 39 35.57 30.41 -8.70
C ARG A 39 36.61 29.38 -9.07
N ASP A 40 36.59 28.25 -8.37
CA ASP A 40 37.15 26.99 -8.87
C ASP A 40 36.41 26.56 -10.15
N THR A 41 37.20 26.16 -11.13
CA THR A 41 36.77 25.78 -12.47
C THR A 41 36.05 24.42 -12.48
N ARG A 42 34.72 24.43 -12.55
CA ARG A 42 33.95 23.41 -13.28
C ARG A 42 33.25 24.10 -14.44
N ALA A 43 33.42 23.55 -15.64
CA ALA A 43 32.88 24.10 -16.88
C ALA A 43 31.35 24.17 -16.79
N ALA A 44 30.82 25.39 -16.77
CA ALA A 44 29.38 25.64 -16.89
C ALA A 44 28.94 25.36 -18.33
N ILE A 45 28.09 24.35 -18.52
CA ILE A 45 27.40 24.16 -19.80
C ILE A 45 26.26 25.20 -19.87
N ARG A 46 26.64 26.43 -20.25
CA ARG A 46 25.87 27.61 -20.73
C ARG A 46 24.55 28.01 -20.01
N SER A 47 24.48 29.29 -19.64
CA SER A 47 23.25 30.05 -19.27
C SER A 47 23.04 31.28 -20.21
N PRO A 48 21.95 32.06 -20.14
CA PRO A 48 20.52 31.71 -20.10
C PRO A 48 19.72 32.42 -21.24
N ARG A 49 18.68 31.78 -21.78
CA ARG A 49 17.53 32.50 -22.39
C ARG A 49 16.57 32.88 -21.26
N ASN A 50 15.85 34.00 -21.42
CA ASN A 50 14.80 34.42 -20.47
C ASN A 50 13.84 33.24 -20.22
N ASP A 51 13.67 32.90 -18.94
CA ASP A 51 12.76 31.86 -18.48
C ASP A 51 11.30 32.29 -18.79
N PRO A 52 10.47 31.45 -19.43
CA PRO A 52 9.07 31.77 -19.72
C PRO A 52 8.20 32.06 -18.49
N PHE A 53 8.68 31.76 -17.28
CA PHE A 53 8.00 32.03 -16.01
C PHE A 53 8.52 33.28 -15.26
N GLY A 54 9.44 34.05 -15.84
CA GLY A 54 10.02 35.26 -15.25
C GLY A 54 11.08 35.01 -14.17
N GLY A 55 12.17 35.79 -14.15
CA GLY A 55 13.30 35.65 -13.22
C GLY A 55 14.59 35.11 -13.85
N GLN A 56 15.64 34.88 -13.05
CA GLN A 56 16.89 34.26 -13.52
C GLN A 56 16.61 32.81 -13.97
N GLY A 57 17.23 32.38 -15.07
CA GLY A 57 17.07 31.03 -15.63
C GLY A 57 17.55 29.97 -14.64
N PHE A 58 16.79 28.88 -14.52
CA PHE A 58 17.15 27.72 -13.70
C PHE A 58 18.14 26.81 -14.45
N SER A 59 19.19 26.39 -13.77
CA SER A 59 20.17 25.42 -14.26
C SER A 59 20.31 24.29 -13.24
N LEU A 60 20.29 23.05 -13.69
CA LEU A 60 20.37 21.88 -12.83
C LEU A 60 21.83 21.51 -12.60
N SER A 61 22.47 22.12 -11.58
CA SER A 61 23.88 21.90 -11.24
C SER A 61 24.12 21.08 -9.96
N SER A 62 23.13 21.00 -9.08
CA SER A 62 23.20 20.23 -7.83
C SER A 62 21.80 19.83 -7.32
N MET A 63 21.73 18.87 -6.39
CA MET A 63 20.48 18.53 -5.69
C MET A 63 19.98 19.66 -4.77
N GLU A 64 20.88 20.50 -4.23
CA GLU A 64 20.46 21.67 -3.43
C GLU A 64 19.77 22.72 -4.32
N ASP A 65 20.23 22.90 -5.57
CA ASP A 65 19.57 23.81 -6.51
C ASP A 65 18.13 23.35 -6.83
N LEU A 66 17.93 22.04 -6.93
CA LEU A 66 16.60 21.43 -7.11
C LEU A 66 15.71 21.69 -5.88
N HIS A 67 16.18 21.34 -4.68
CA HIS A 67 15.39 21.52 -3.45
C HIS A 67 15.09 23.00 -3.18
N GLU A 68 16.03 23.90 -3.45
CA GLU A 68 15.82 25.34 -3.29
C GLU A 68 14.78 25.89 -4.29
N LEU A 69 14.73 25.35 -5.51
CA LEU A 69 13.70 25.70 -6.47
C LEU A 69 12.29 25.37 -5.95
N PHE A 70 12.10 24.16 -5.41
CA PHE A 70 10.82 23.72 -4.84
C PHE A 70 10.48 24.41 -3.52
N ARG A 71 11.50 24.82 -2.74
CA ARG A 71 11.32 25.62 -1.53
C ARG A 71 10.86 27.04 -1.83
N ARG A 72 11.38 27.66 -2.90
CA ARG A 72 11.10 29.05 -3.27
C ARG A 72 9.88 29.24 -4.16
N GLN A 73 9.51 28.24 -4.96
CA GLN A 73 8.45 28.38 -5.97
C GLN A 73 7.32 27.39 -5.74
N GLY A 74 6.12 27.73 -6.22
CA GLY A 74 5.01 26.79 -6.25
C GLY A 74 5.38 25.55 -7.07
N ARG A 75 4.98 24.37 -6.58
CA ARG A 75 5.35 23.06 -7.14
C ARG A 75 5.15 22.93 -8.65
N SER A 76 4.09 23.52 -9.20
CA SER A 76 3.81 23.53 -10.64
C SER A 76 4.85 24.31 -11.45
N VAL A 77 5.29 25.47 -10.96
CA VAL A 77 6.28 26.32 -11.62
C VAL A 77 7.67 25.68 -11.52
N ALA A 78 8.02 25.16 -10.35
CA ALA A 78 9.27 24.43 -10.14
C ALA A 78 9.38 23.21 -11.09
N SER A 79 8.32 22.39 -11.16
CA SER A 79 8.25 21.24 -12.06
C SER A 79 8.40 21.63 -13.55
N ALA A 80 7.75 22.72 -13.98
CA ALA A 80 7.86 23.20 -15.35
C ALA A 80 9.28 23.67 -15.69
N ARG A 81 9.98 24.34 -14.76
CA ARG A 81 11.38 24.76 -14.93
C ARG A 81 12.34 23.59 -14.99
N VAL A 82 12.14 22.56 -14.15
CA VAL A 82 12.91 21.31 -14.23
C VAL A 82 12.71 20.64 -15.59
N THR A 83 11.46 20.55 -16.05
CA THR A 83 11.15 19.97 -17.36
C THR A 83 11.84 20.71 -18.52
N LEU A 84 11.82 22.05 -18.50
CA LEU A 84 12.52 22.86 -19.50
C LEU A 84 14.04 22.67 -19.46
N ALA A 85 14.63 22.65 -18.26
CA ALA A 85 16.06 22.41 -18.07
C ALA A 85 16.45 21.03 -18.62
N VAL A 86 15.71 19.98 -18.24
CA VAL A 86 15.96 18.61 -18.70
C VAL A 86 15.80 18.49 -20.22
N ASN A 87 14.77 19.11 -20.81
CA ASN A 87 14.55 19.08 -22.27
C ASN A 87 15.66 19.78 -23.06
N SER A 88 16.44 20.66 -22.44
CA SER A 88 17.58 21.32 -23.07
C SER A 88 18.87 20.50 -23.03
N LEU A 89 18.92 19.41 -22.25
CA LEU A 89 20.11 18.56 -22.11
C LEU A 89 20.39 17.75 -23.38
N SER A 90 21.68 17.58 -23.65
CA SER A 90 22.19 16.56 -24.58
C SER A 90 22.28 15.19 -23.90
N SER A 91 22.29 14.11 -24.69
CA SER A 91 22.37 12.74 -24.16
C SER A 91 23.64 12.49 -23.32
N ALA A 92 24.74 13.19 -23.61
CA ALA A 92 26.01 13.07 -22.89
C ALA A 92 25.99 13.67 -21.48
N GLU A 93 25.06 14.59 -21.20
CA GLU A 93 24.97 15.28 -19.90
C GLU A 93 24.10 14.52 -18.88
N ILE A 94 23.18 13.70 -19.38
CA ILE A 94 22.20 13.00 -18.55
C ILE A 94 22.84 11.99 -17.57
N PRO A 95 23.81 11.13 -17.98
CA PRO A 95 24.41 10.16 -17.06
C PRO A 95 24.96 10.79 -15.78
N ALA A 96 25.63 11.93 -15.89
CA ALA A 96 26.23 12.63 -14.75
C ALA A 96 25.17 13.14 -13.75
N LEU A 97 24.01 13.59 -14.25
CA LEU A 97 22.90 14.02 -13.41
C LEU A 97 22.20 12.84 -12.74
N VAL A 98 22.12 11.70 -13.41
CA VAL A 98 21.57 10.48 -12.82
C VAL A 98 22.49 9.95 -11.71
N GLU A 99 23.81 9.95 -11.91
CA GLU A 99 24.80 9.62 -10.87
C GLU A 99 24.72 10.56 -9.66
N MET A 100 24.50 11.86 -9.90
CA MET A 100 24.29 12.83 -8.82
C MET A 100 23.09 12.46 -7.95
N ILE A 101 21.97 12.05 -8.55
CA ILE A 101 20.77 11.63 -7.81
C ILE A 101 21.03 10.32 -7.06
N GLN A 102 21.72 9.36 -7.68
CA GLN A 102 22.10 8.10 -7.01
C GLN A 102 22.97 8.36 -5.78
N LYS A 103 23.91 9.29 -5.88
CA LYS A 103 24.77 9.67 -4.78
C LYS A 103 23.98 10.29 -3.63
N GLU A 104 23.06 11.20 -3.92
CA GLU A 104 22.19 11.82 -2.91
C GLU A 104 21.31 10.78 -2.20
N ALA A 105 20.71 9.86 -2.96
CA ALA A 105 19.89 8.78 -2.40
C ALA A 105 20.69 7.87 -1.44
N LYS A 106 21.99 7.67 -1.72
CA LYS A 106 22.88 6.87 -0.88
C LYS A 106 23.35 7.62 0.36
N GLU A 107 23.72 8.89 0.22
CA GLU A 107 24.35 9.68 1.29
C GLU A 107 23.31 10.31 2.23
N ASN A 108 22.11 10.65 1.73
CA ASN A 108 21.07 11.35 2.48
C ASN A 108 19.67 10.74 2.24
N PRO A 109 19.40 9.49 2.68
CA PRO A 109 18.13 8.80 2.40
C PRO A 109 16.90 9.56 2.92
N ASN A 110 17.02 10.30 4.04
CA ASN A 110 15.93 11.11 4.60
C ASN A 110 15.64 12.41 3.82
N ARG A 111 16.54 12.82 2.91
CA ARG A 111 16.34 13.96 2.00
C ARG A 111 15.90 13.53 0.61
N TYR A 112 15.90 12.23 0.34
CA TYR A 112 15.46 11.68 -0.94
C TYR A 112 13.93 11.72 -1.01
N ASP A 113 13.41 12.78 -1.60
CA ASP A 113 12.01 13.16 -1.57
C ASP A 113 11.32 13.08 -2.93
N SER A 114 10.07 13.55 -3.00
CA SER A 114 9.28 13.52 -4.23
C SER A 114 9.88 14.31 -5.39
N ASP A 115 10.75 15.28 -5.12
CA ASP A 115 11.31 16.17 -6.13
C ASP A 115 12.50 15.48 -6.81
N SER A 116 13.27 14.71 -6.02
CA SER A 116 14.32 13.81 -6.51
C SER A 116 13.76 12.75 -7.47
N TYR A 117 12.64 12.12 -7.13
CA TYR A 117 11.95 11.16 -8.01
C TYR A 117 11.42 11.81 -9.30
N MET A 118 10.85 13.01 -9.21
CA MET A 118 10.33 13.73 -10.36
C MET A 118 11.45 14.07 -11.36
N LEU A 119 12.59 14.59 -10.87
CA LEU A 119 13.75 14.88 -11.70
C LEU A 119 14.27 13.60 -12.39
N MET A 120 14.38 12.50 -11.64
CA MET A 120 14.83 11.22 -12.17
C MET A 120 13.95 10.73 -13.32
N GLY A 121 12.63 10.77 -13.16
CA GLY A 121 11.68 10.39 -14.21
C GLY A 121 11.86 11.24 -15.48
N ALA A 122 11.98 12.56 -15.31
CA ALA A 122 12.19 13.48 -16.44
C ALA A 122 13.51 13.21 -17.18
N LEU A 123 14.60 12.92 -16.45
CA LEU A 123 15.89 12.59 -17.05
C LEU A 123 15.82 11.30 -17.86
N PHE A 124 15.21 10.23 -17.34
CA PHE A 124 15.06 8.98 -18.08
C PHE A 124 14.12 9.11 -19.28
N GLU A 125 13.04 9.88 -19.16
CA GLU A 125 12.15 10.17 -20.28
C GLU A 125 12.91 10.88 -21.41
N ARG A 126 13.68 11.93 -21.06
CA ARG A 126 14.51 12.64 -22.02
C ARG A 126 15.60 11.76 -22.62
N TRP A 127 16.32 11.00 -21.78
CA TRP A 127 17.41 10.14 -22.22
C TRP A 127 16.92 9.10 -23.19
N THR A 128 15.82 8.43 -22.85
CA THR A 128 15.22 7.41 -23.70
C THR A 128 14.72 7.99 -25.02
N ALA A 129 14.21 9.22 -25.02
CA ALA A 129 13.77 9.89 -26.23
C ALA A 129 14.93 10.26 -27.18
N VAL A 130 16.14 10.52 -26.66
CA VAL A 130 17.30 10.94 -27.49
C VAL A 130 18.28 9.80 -27.80
N ASP A 131 18.46 8.87 -26.87
CA ASP A 131 19.36 7.72 -26.96
C ASP A 131 18.84 6.54 -26.10
N PRO A 132 17.83 5.80 -26.61
CA PRO A 132 17.24 4.68 -25.88
C PRO A 132 18.22 3.53 -25.65
N THR A 133 19.25 3.36 -26.49
CA THR A 133 20.26 2.30 -26.29
C THR A 133 21.09 2.59 -25.04
N ALA A 134 21.59 3.82 -24.91
CA ALA A 134 22.38 4.23 -23.75
C ALA A 134 21.55 4.22 -22.46
N ALA A 135 20.28 4.67 -22.52
CA ALA A 135 19.39 4.68 -21.37
C ALA A 135 19.12 3.26 -20.84
N LEU A 136 18.80 2.30 -21.71
CA LEU A 136 18.57 0.91 -21.31
C LEU A 136 19.85 0.23 -20.81
N ALA A 137 21.00 0.46 -21.45
CA ALA A 137 22.28 -0.06 -20.97
C ALA A 137 22.63 0.48 -19.56
N PHE A 138 22.24 1.71 -19.25
CA PHE A 138 22.41 2.27 -17.91
C PHE A 138 21.54 1.56 -16.88
N VAL A 139 20.28 1.23 -17.21
CA VAL A 139 19.39 0.45 -16.34
C VAL A 139 20.04 -0.88 -15.98
N ASP A 140 20.64 -1.59 -16.93
CA ASP A 140 21.32 -2.88 -16.68
C ASP A 140 22.55 -2.74 -15.78
N SER A 141 23.21 -1.57 -15.78
CA SER A 141 24.40 -1.29 -14.97
C SER A 141 24.10 -0.90 -13.51
N CYS A 142 22.83 -0.65 -13.18
CA CYS A 142 22.42 -0.16 -11.88
C CYS A 142 22.62 -1.22 -10.77
N LYS A 143 23.44 -0.90 -9.75
CA LYS A 143 23.70 -1.78 -8.61
C LYS A 143 22.57 -1.81 -7.58
N SER A 144 21.83 -0.71 -7.44
CA SER A 144 20.67 -0.63 -6.55
C SER A 144 19.44 -1.17 -7.26
N ARG A 145 18.81 -2.19 -6.68
CA ARG A 145 17.66 -2.89 -7.28
C ARG A 145 16.40 -2.02 -7.32
N SER A 146 16.14 -1.27 -6.25
CA SER A 146 15.02 -0.32 -6.20
C SER A 146 15.17 0.79 -7.24
N PHE A 147 16.41 1.26 -7.41
CA PHE A 147 16.75 2.26 -8.42
C PHE A 147 16.58 1.71 -9.84
N GLN A 148 17.12 0.52 -10.11
CA GLN A 148 17.02 -0.16 -11.39
C GLN A 148 15.55 -0.34 -11.82
N LYS A 149 14.69 -0.73 -10.89
CA LYS A 149 13.24 -0.89 -11.11
C LYS A 149 12.56 0.41 -11.58
N ASN A 150 12.81 1.52 -10.87
CA ASN A 150 12.23 2.83 -11.22
C ASN A 150 12.77 3.36 -12.55
N ALA A 151 14.07 3.17 -12.82
CA ALA A 151 14.71 3.54 -14.06
C ALA A 151 14.12 2.75 -15.24
N ALA A 152 13.94 1.43 -15.09
CA ALA A 152 13.32 0.58 -16.09
C ALA A 152 11.89 1.04 -16.42
N GLY A 153 11.05 1.25 -15.40
CA GLY A 153 9.68 1.76 -15.62
C GLY A 153 9.65 3.08 -16.39
N SER A 154 10.50 4.03 -16.01
CA SER A 154 10.57 5.34 -16.69
C SER A 154 11.03 5.22 -18.14
N CYS A 155 12.05 4.40 -18.41
CA CYS A 155 12.56 4.17 -19.76
C CYS A 155 11.52 3.48 -20.64
N PHE A 156 10.88 2.41 -20.17
CA PHE A 156 9.88 1.69 -20.98
C PHE A 156 8.59 2.49 -21.23
N ALA A 157 8.16 3.33 -20.27
CA ALA A 157 7.08 4.29 -20.52
C ALA A 157 7.46 5.28 -21.63
N ALA A 158 8.66 5.86 -21.58
CA ALA A 158 9.11 6.83 -22.56
C ALA A 158 9.33 6.20 -23.94
N LEU A 159 9.97 5.03 -23.99
CA LEU A 159 10.22 4.29 -25.22
C LEU A 159 8.90 3.86 -25.86
N GLY A 160 7.95 3.33 -25.08
CA GLY A 160 6.63 2.96 -25.58
C GLY A 160 5.87 4.14 -26.18
N LYS A 161 6.06 5.36 -25.65
CA LYS A 161 5.46 6.57 -26.24
C LYS A 161 6.14 6.99 -27.54
N VAL A 162 7.44 6.79 -27.72
CA VAL A 162 8.19 7.27 -28.89
C VAL A 162 8.25 6.22 -30.00
N ASP A 163 8.61 4.99 -29.64
CA ASP A 163 8.86 3.84 -30.51
C ASP A 163 8.30 2.54 -29.86
N PRO A 164 6.98 2.29 -29.99
CA PRO A 164 6.31 1.10 -29.46
C PRO A 164 6.97 -0.23 -29.85
N ASP A 165 7.36 -0.39 -31.12
CA ASP A 165 7.88 -1.66 -31.64
C ASP A 165 9.23 -1.99 -31.02
N ARG A 166 10.10 -0.97 -30.91
CA ARG A 166 11.36 -1.12 -30.21
C ARG A 166 11.16 -1.38 -28.72
N ALA A 167 10.22 -0.68 -28.08
CA ALA A 167 9.91 -0.91 -26.67
C ALA A 167 9.51 -2.37 -26.41
N MET A 168 8.65 -2.94 -27.26
CA MET A 168 8.25 -4.34 -27.18
C MET A 168 9.43 -5.29 -27.39
N SER A 169 10.29 -5.03 -28.39
CA SER A 169 11.46 -5.87 -28.66
C SER A 169 12.50 -5.84 -27.52
N GLU A 170 12.74 -4.67 -26.92
CA GLU A 170 13.65 -4.57 -25.76
C GLU A 170 13.03 -5.18 -24.51
N PHE A 171 11.71 -5.07 -24.35
CA PHE A 171 10.98 -5.64 -23.23
C PHE A 171 11.09 -7.17 -23.20
N GLU A 172 10.98 -7.82 -24.36
CA GLU A 172 11.09 -9.28 -24.49
C GLU A 172 12.43 -9.83 -23.98
N LYS A 173 13.51 -9.03 -24.04
CA LYS A 173 14.87 -9.39 -23.59
C LYS A 173 15.03 -9.38 -22.08
N LEU A 174 14.14 -8.72 -21.33
CA LEU A 174 14.28 -8.61 -19.87
C LEU A 174 14.07 -9.98 -19.19
N PRO A 175 14.87 -10.35 -18.17
CA PRO A 175 14.62 -11.57 -17.41
C PRO A 175 13.32 -11.45 -16.59
N LYS A 176 12.68 -12.59 -16.27
CA LYS A 176 11.50 -12.61 -15.40
C LYS A 176 11.85 -12.07 -14.01
N GLY A 177 10.99 -11.21 -13.45
CA GLY A 177 11.13 -10.62 -12.11
C GLY A 177 10.60 -9.19 -12.04
N GLU A 178 10.75 -8.54 -10.88
CA GLU A 178 10.15 -7.23 -10.56
C GLU A 178 10.45 -6.10 -11.56
N ILE A 179 11.62 -6.14 -12.21
CA ILE A 179 12.03 -5.13 -13.20
C ILE A 179 11.20 -5.27 -14.48
N ARG A 180 11.04 -6.51 -14.99
CA ARG A 180 10.20 -6.80 -16.15
C ARG A 180 8.75 -6.47 -15.86
N GLU A 181 8.27 -6.77 -14.66
CA GLU A 181 6.90 -6.40 -14.27
C GLU A 181 6.67 -4.89 -14.30
N THR A 182 7.59 -4.12 -13.70
CA THR A 182 7.50 -2.65 -13.69
C THR A 182 7.60 -2.05 -15.08
N ALA A 183 8.55 -2.54 -15.90
CA ALA A 183 8.71 -2.15 -17.30
C ALA A 183 7.46 -2.48 -18.13
N GLY A 184 6.87 -3.65 -17.91
CA GLY A 184 5.67 -4.11 -18.61
C GLY A 184 4.48 -3.20 -18.33
N MET A 185 4.22 -2.88 -17.05
CA MET A 185 3.12 -1.97 -16.68
C MET A 185 3.32 -0.56 -17.27
N ALA A 186 4.55 -0.04 -17.23
CA ALA A 186 4.89 1.24 -17.83
C ALA A 186 4.66 1.26 -19.35
N LEU A 187 5.02 0.16 -20.03
CA LEU A 187 4.81 0.00 -21.46
C LEU A 187 3.32 -0.11 -21.82
N VAL A 188 2.54 -0.90 -21.07
CA VAL A 188 1.08 -0.99 -21.25
C VAL A 188 0.42 0.38 -21.19
N SER A 189 0.76 1.19 -20.18
CA SER A 189 0.26 2.56 -20.05
C SER A 189 0.63 3.42 -21.26
N ALA A 190 1.87 3.34 -21.73
CA ALA A 190 2.34 4.09 -22.91
C ALA A 190 1.62 3.68 -24.22
N LEU A 191 1.30 2.40 -24.37
CA LEU A 191 0.61 1.86 -25.54
C LEU A 191 -0.89 2.16 -25.54
N SER A 192 -1.51 2.33 -24.38
CA SER A 192 -2.97 2.44 -24.18
C SER A 192 -3.65 3.42 -25.14
N ASP A 193 -3.06 4.58 -25.38
CA ASP A 193 -3.65 5.61 -26.25
C ASP A 193 -3.35 5.39 -27.75
N LYS A 194 -2.20 4.80 -28.07
CA LYS A 194 -1.70 4.66 -29.45
C LYS A 194 -2.17 3.36 -30.09
N ASP A 195 -2.01 2.27 -29.37
CA ASP A 195 -2.37 0.91 -29.76
C ASP A 195 -2.91 0.15 -28.55
N PRO A 196 -4.21 0.35 -28.22
CA PRO A 196 -4.82 -0.34 -27.09
C PRO A 196 -4.93 -1.85 -27.30
N ALA A 197 -4.90 -2.34 -28.55
CA ALA A 197 -4.88 -3.77 -28.83
C ALA A 197 -3.53 -4.39 -28.43
N ALA A 198 -2.42 -3.76 -28.82
CA ALA A 198 -1.08 -4.17 -28.40
C ALA A 198 -0.90 -4.08 -26.88
N ALA A 199 -1.46 -3.06 -26.23
CA ALA A 199 -1.46 -2.94 -24.76
C ALA A 199 -2.17 -4.13 -24.09
N CYS A 200 -3.33 -4.56 -24.63
CA CYS A 200 -4.02 -5.75 -24.15
C CYS A 200 -3.21 -7.04 -24.43
N ASP A 201 -2.62 -7.19 -25.62
CA ASP A 201 -1.79 -8.36 -25.97
C ASP A 201 -0.59 -8.49 -25.01
N LEU A 202 0.03 -7.37 -24.64
CA LEU A 202 1.13 -7.36 -23.68
C LEU A 202 0.67 -7.81 -22.28
N LEU A 203 -0.49 -7.35 -21.80
CA LEU A 203 -1.05 -7.77 -20.52
C LEU A 203 -1.45 -9.25 -20.47
N GLU A 204 -1.85 -9.84 -21.60
CA GLU A 204 -2.13 -11.27 -21.68
C GLU A 204 -0.85 -12.11 -21.57
N LYS A 205 0.24 -11.65 -22.19
CA LYS A 205 1.54 -12.32 -22.15
C LYS A 205 2.24 -12.15 -20.80
N GLU A 206 2.15 -10.96 -20.22
CA GLU A 206 2.90 -10.56 -19.02
C GLU A 206 1.98 -10.51 -17.81
N ALA A 207 1.81 -11.68 -17.19
CA ALA A 207 1.03 -11.80 -15.97
C ALA A 207 1.61 -10.92 -14.84
N SER A 208 0.92 -9.83 -14.46
CA SER A 208 1.24 -9.10 -13.22
C SER A 208 1.09 -10.05 -12.01
N PRO A 209 2.07 -10.10 -11.09
CA PRO A 209 1.84 -10.66 -9.77
C PRO A 209 0.89 -9.73 -9.00
N GLY A 210 -0.07 -10.32 -8.29
CA GLY A 210 -1.13 -9.58 -7.62
C GLY A 210 -2.24 -9.22 -8.59
N ALA A 211 -3.48 -9.52 -8.21
CA ALA A 211 -4.71 -9.49 -9.01
C ALA A 211 -5.15 -8.09 -9.53
N PHE A 212 -4.22 -7.21 -9.89
CA PHE A 212 -4.45 -5.84 -10.38
C PHE A 212 -4.64 -5.75 -11.90
N GLY A 213 -4.69 -6.88 -12.61
CA GLY A 213 -4.90 -6.90 -14.07
C GLY A 213 -6.09 -6.05 -14.53
N ASP A 214 -7.22 -6.16 -13.81
CA ASP A 214 -8.44 -5.42 -14.14
C ASP A 214 -8.30 -3.89 -13.98
N TYR A 215 -7.49 -3.43 -13.03
CA TYR A 215 -7.25 -2.00 -12.84
C TYR A 215 -6.50 -1.40 -14.03
N TYR A 216 -5.46 -2.09 -14.51
CA TYR A 216 -4.66 -1.64 -15.64
C TYR A 216 -5.44 -1.72 -16.97
N THR A 217 -6.24 -2.77 -17.18
CA THR A 217 -7.06 -2.87 -18.40
C THR A 217 -8.16 -1.82 -18.44
N ALA A 218 -8.64 -1.32 -17.30
CA ALA A 218 -9.73 -0.36 -17.25
C ALA A 218 -9.37 0.98 -17.91
N GLU A 219 -8.12 1.44 -17.76
CA GLU A 219 -7.64 2.66 -18.42
C GLU A 219 -7.58 2.49 -19.94
N ILE A 220 -7.06 1.35 -20.41
CA ILE A 220 -7.02 0.98 -21.85
C ILE A 220 -8.44 1.03 -22.42
N PHE A 221 -9.38 0.31 -21.80
CA PHE A 221 -10.75 0.21 -22.30
C PHE A 221 -11.51 1.54 -22.21
N SER A 222 -11.28 2.34 -21.17
CA SER A 222 -11.85 3.68 -21.06
C SER A 222 -11.37 4.59 -22.20
N SER A 223 -10.05 4.67 -22.44
CA SER A 223 -9.49 5.51 -23.51
C SER A 223 -9.92 5.02 -24.89
N TRP A 224 -9.87 3.70 -25.12
CA TRP A 224 -10.27 3.09 -26.37
C TRP A 224 -11.76 3.36 -26.65
N ALA A 225 -12.64 3.21 -25.67
CA ALA A 225 -14.07 3.46 -25.85
C ALA A 225 -14.41 4.91 -26.21
N LYS A 226 -13.56 5.89 -25.87
CA LYS A 226 -13.73 7.28 -26.36
C LYS A 226 -13.59 7.37 -27.88
N LYS A 227 -12.76 6.51 -28.49
CA LYS A 227 -12.47 6.51 -29.93
C LYS A 227 -13.34 5.51 -30.69
N ASP A 228 -13.34 4.25 -30.24
CA ASP A 228 -14.06 3.13 -30.85
C ASP A 228 -14.56 2.16 -29.77
N PRO A 229 -15.79 2.37 -29.25
CA PRO A 229 -16.34 1.53 -28.19
C PRO A 229 -16.70 0.11 -28.66
N LEU A 230 -16.94 -0.11 -29.95
CA LEU A 230 -17.26 -1.45 -30.47
C LEU A 230 -16.02 -2.33 -30.54
N ALA A 231 -14.89 -1.77 -30.99
CA ALA A 231 -13.61 -2.48 -30.97
C ALA A 231 -13.16 -2.78 -29.53
N ALA A 232 -13.28 -1.81 -28.63
CA ALA A 232 -13.00 -1.99 -27.21
C ALA A 232 -13.86 -3.12 -26.60
N ALA A 233 -15.18 -3.11 -26.84
CA ALA A 233 -16.11 -4.11 -26.32
C ALA A 233 -15.76 -5.52 -26.82
N LYS A 234 -15.50 -5.65 -28.13
CA LYS A 234 -15.10 -6.92 -28.74
C LYS A 234 -13.80 -7.46 -28.13
N ARG A 235 -12.82 -6.58 -27.89
CA ARG A 235 -11.57 -6.99 -27.27
C ARG A 235 -11.78 -7.43 -25.82
N LEU A 236 -12.53 -6.67 -25.03
CA LEU A 236 -12.86 -7.00 -23.63
C LEU A 236 -13.47 -8.40 -23.49
N GLU A 237 -14.39 -8.76 -24.39
CA GLU A 237 -15.06 -10.07 -24.38
C GLU A 237 -14.13 -11.22 -24.77
N SER A 238 -13.07 -10.95 -25.53
CA SER A 238 -12.06 -11.96 -25.90
C SER A 238 -11.00 -12.20 -24.83
N MET A 239 -10.85 -11.30 -23.86
CA MET A 239 -9.81 -11.39 -22.83
C MET A 239 -10.22 -12.31 -21.66
N PRO A 240 -9.25 -12.99 -21.02
CA PRO A 240 -9.50 -13.83 -19.86
C PRO A 240 -10.19 -13.08 -18.69
N PRO A 241 -11.19 -13.68 -18.00
CA PRO A 241 -11.89 -13.03 -16.88
C PRO A 241 -11.04 -12.65 -15.67
N ASP A 242 -9.91 -13.31 -15.45
CA ASP A 242 -8.94 -12.97 -14.40
C ASP A 242 -8.10 -11.72 -14.75
N ARG A 243 -8.08 -11.33 -16.03
CA ARG A 243 -7.38 -10.15 -16.52
C ARG A 243 -8.29 -8.95 -16.66
N VAL A 244 -9.53 -9.19 -17.09
CA VAL A 244 -10.52 -8.15 -17.31
C VAL A 244 -11.74 -8.46 -16.49
N GLY A 245 -12.01 -7.65 -15.48
CA GLY A 245 -13.11 -7.86 -14.54
C GLY A 245 -14.29 -6.95 -14.83
N ASP A 246 -15.10 -6.75 -13.80
CA ASP A 246 -16.24 -5.86 -13.81
C ASP A 246 -15.84 -4.39 -13.81
N TYR A 247 -14.68 -4.02 -13.26
CA TYR A 247 -14.21 -2.65 -13.24
C TYR A 247 -13.90 -2.13 -14.65
N SER A 248 -13.11 -2.86 -15.44
CA SER A 248 -12.83 -2.50 -16.84
C SER A 248 -14.08 -2.41 -17.71
N ALA A 249 -15.00 -3.37 -17.56
CA ALA A 249 -16.27 -3.37 -18.28
C ALA A 249 -17.10 -2.12 -17.93
N GLY A 250 -17.12 -1.74 -16.65
CA GLY A 250 -17.72 -0.52 -16.15
C GLY A 250 -17.13 0.75 -16.78
N GLN A 251 -15.81 0.89 -16.81
CA GLN A 251 -15.15 2.08 -17.38
C GLN A 251 -15.37 2.20 -18.89
N LEU A 252 -15.37 1.09 -19.62
CA LEU A 252 -15.74 1.04 -21.03
C LEU A 252 -17.17 1.56 -21.22
N ALA A 253 -18.12 1.00 -20.46
CA ALA A 253 -19.54 1.37 -20.53
C ALA A 253 -19.75 2.86 -20.23
N ALA A 254 -19.10 3.38 -19.18
CA ALA A 254 -19.16 4.78 -18.77
C ALA A 254 -18.67 5.69 -19.90
N SER A 255 -17.51 5.38 -20.49
CA SER A 255 -16.94 6.19 -21.55
C SER A 255 -17.75 6.14 -22.84
N TRP A 256 -18.33 4.99 -23.18
CA TRP A 256 -19.25 4.87 -24.31
C TRP A 256 -20.53 5.68 -24.05
N ALA A 257 -21.09 5.61 -22.85
CA ALA A 257 -22.33 6.29 -22.50
C ALA A 257 -22.27 7.81 -22.59
N GLN A 258 -21.06 8.41 -22.49
CA GLN A 258 -20.88 9.85 -22.71
C GLN A 258 -21.28 10.31 -24.11
N LYS A 259 -21.22 9.42 -25.12
CA LYS A 259 -21.64 9.70 -26.51
C LYS A 259 -22.98 9.08 -26.87
N ASP A 260 -23.19 7.83 -26.46
CA ASP A 260 -24.40 7.08 -26.76
C ASP A 260 -24.79 6.14 -25.60
N PRO A 261 -25.56 6.65 -24.62
CA PRO A 261 -25.96 5.85 -23.46
C PRO A 261 -26.91 4.70 -23.83
N ALA A 262 -27.68 4.82 -24.92
CA ALA A 262 -28.59 3.76 -25.35
C ALA A 262 -27.82 2.56 -25.92
N ALA A 263 -26.83 2.81 -26.78
CA ALA A 263 -25.96 1.76 -27.30
C ALA A 263 -25.10 1.13 -26.19
N ALA A 264 -24.53 1.95 -25.30
CA ALA A 264 -23.74 1.46 -24.17
C ALA A 264 -24.57 0.57 -23.23
N LEU A 265 -25.81 0.96 -22.91
CA LEU A 265 -26.69 0.13 -22.07
C LEU A 265 -27.10 -1.17 -22.77
N LYS A 266 -27.32 -1.13 -24.09
CA LYS A 266 -27.62 -2.33 -24.88
C LYS A 266 -26.45 -3.32 -24.82
N TRP A 267 -25.21 -2.84 -24.96
CA TRP A 267 -24.02 -3.67 -24.81
C TRP A 267 -23.84 -4.16 -23.37
N ALA A 268 -23.96 -3.30 -22.35
CA ALA A 268 -23.83 -3.71 -20.95
C ALA A 268 -24.78 -4.87 -20.60
N LYS A 269 -25.97 -4.91 -21.22
CA LYS A 269 -26.97 -5.98 -21.03
C LYS A 269 -26.61 -7.32 -21.69
N THR A 270 -25.69 -7.36 -22.66
CA THR A 270 -25.21 -8.61 -23.27
C THR A 270 -24.19 -9.33 -22.40
N LEU A 271 -23.55 -8.61 -21.46
CA LEU A 271 -22.61 -9.19 -20.50
C LEU A 271 -23.33 -10.07 -19.46
N THR A 272 -22.54 -10.83 -18.69
CA THR A 272 -23.02 -11.73 -17.62
C THR A 272 -22.33 -11.42 -16.29
N GLY A 273 -22.93 -11.85 -15.17
CA GLY A 273 -22.35 -11.71 -13.83
C GLY A 273 -22.09 -10.25 -13.42
N ASP A 274 -20.99 -10.01 -12.72
CA ASP A 274 -20.64 -8.68 -12.19
C ASP A 274 -20.32 -7.66 -13.29
N ARG A 275 -19.75 -8.10 -14.42
CA ARG A 275 -19.50 -7.24 -15.59
C ARG A 275 -20.79 -6.59 -16.09
N LYS A 276 -21.90 -7.33 -16.16
CA LYS A 276 -23.22 -6.81 -16.52
C LYS A 276 -23.68 -5.74 -15.52
N SER A 277 -23.61 -6.09 -14.24
CA SER A 277 -24.11 -5.25 -13.16
C SER A 277 -23.37 -3.92 -13.08
N ASN A 278 -22.04 -3.96 -13.13
CA ASN A 278 -21.20 -2.77 -13.03
C ASN A 278 -21.32 -1.89 -14.29
N SER A 279 -21.28 -2.50 -15.49
CA SER A 279 -21.43 -1.76 -16.76
C SER A 279 -22.78 -1.05 -16.86
N ALA A 280 -23.88 -1.75 -16.54
CA ALA A 280 -25.20 -1.12 -16.55
C ALA A 280 -25.25 0.04 -15.54
N SER A 281 -24.73 -0.17 -14.33
CA SER A 281 -24.70 0.87 -13.30
C SER A 281 -23.95 2.12 -13.74
N GLU A 282 -22.79 1.98 -14.39
CA GLU A 282 -22.03 3.13 -14.87
C GLU A 282 -22.75 3.89 -15.98
N VAL A 283 -23.44 3.18 -16.90
CA VAL A 283 -24.27 3.83 -17.92
C VAL A 283 -25.41 4.62 -17.28
N TYR A 284 -26.12 4.05 -16.32
CA TYR A 284 -27.20 4.74 -15.60
C TYR A 284 -26.71 5.96 -14.83
N LYS A 285 -25.49 5.93 -14.26
CA LYS A 285 -24.87 7.11 -13.64
C LYS A 285 -24.62 8.23 -14.64
N VAL A 286 -24.15 7.90 -15.85
CA VAL A 286 -23.97 8.91 -16.91
C VAL A 286 -25.31 9.52 -17.31
N ILE A 287 -26.36 8.70 -17.49
CA ILE A 287 -27.71 9.20 -17.80
C ILE A 287 -28.23 10.08 -16.65
N ALA A 288 -28.05 9.65 -15.40
CA ALA A 288 -28.56 10.36 -14.23
C ALA A 288 -27.88 11.72 -14.00
N ARG A 289 -26.61 11.89 -14.39
CA ARG A 289 -25.93 13.20 -14.33
C ARG A 289 -26.52 14.22 -15.32
N ASP A 290 -27.18 13.76 -16.38
CA ASP A 290 -27.84 14.62 -17.38
C ASP A 290 -29.34 14.77 -17.09
N ASP A 291 -30.03 13.65 -16.84
CA ASP A 291 -31.46 13.59 -16.52
C ASP A 291 -31.76 12.48 -15.48
N PRO A 292 -31.78 12.81 -14.19
CA PRO A 292 -32.04 11.85 -13.13
C PRO A 292 -33.44 11.23 -13.18
N ALA A 293 -34.45 11.99 -13.64
CA ALA A 293 -35.82 11.49 -13.72
C ALA A 293 -35.95 10.42 -14.80
N LYS A 294 -35.33 10.65 -15.96
CA LYS A 294 -35.25 9.66 -17.04
C LYS A 294 -34.49 8.42 -16.61
N ALA A 295 -33.34 8.56 -15.95
CA ALA A 295 -32.60 7.41 -15.42
C ALA A 295 -33.47 6.60 -14.43
N TRP A 296 -34.18 7.28 -13.54
CA TRP A 296 -35.07 6.66 -12.55
C TRP A 296 -36.22 5.88 -13.17
N GLU A 297 -36.91 6.46 -14.16
CA GLU A 297 -38.01 5.80 -14.86
C GLU A 297 -37.53 4.60 -15.68
N GLN A 298 -36.40 4.73 -16.40
CA GLN A 298 -35.83 3.61 -17.17
C GLN A 298 -35.47 2.42 -16.27
N LEU A 299 -34.92 2.70 -15.09
CA LEU A 299 -34.48 1.68 -14.15
C LEU A 299 -35.62 0.80 -13.60
N LYS A 300 -36.86 1.30 -13.55
CA LYS A 300 -38.04 0.51 -13.12
C LYS A 300 -38.25 -0.74 -13.98
N GLY A 301 -37.80 -0.72 -15.24
CA GLY A 301 -37.86 -1.86 -16.16
C GLY A 301 -36.79 -2.94 -15.92
N GLU A 302 -35.78 -2.70 -15.09
CA GLU A 302 -34.67 -3.64 -14.87
C GLU A 302 -34.99 -4.73 -13.83
N PRO A 303 -34.32 -5.90 -13.88
CA PRO A 303 -34.42 -6.93 -12.83
C PRO A 303 -34.02 -6.42 -11.44
N GLY A 304 -34.72 -6.88 -10.39
CA GLY A 304 -34.56 -6.37 -9.02
C GLY A 304 -33.12 -6.40 -8.47
N HIS A 305 -32.31 -7.42 -8.81
CA HIS A 305 -30.92 -7.52 -8.35
C HIS A 305 -29.99 -6.44 -8.94
N LEU A 306 -30.27 -5.98 -10.17
CA LEU A 306 -29.56 -4.84 -10.78
C LEU A 306 -30.11 -3.53 -10.24
N ARG A 307 -31.42 -3.47 -10.05
CA ARG A 307 -32.17 -2.27 -9.72
C ARG A 307 -31.73 -1.60 -8.42
N GLY A 308 -31.58 -2.37 -7.34
CA GLY A 308 -31.25 -1.84 -6.01
C GLY A 308 -29.93 -1.06 -5.98
N ARG A 309 -28.88 -1.59 -6.59
CA ARG A 309 -27.55 -0.93 -6.63
C ARG A 309 -27.60 0.37 -7.42
N ILE A 310 -28.28 0.36 -8.55
CA ILE A 310 -28.34 1.52 -9.45
C ILE A 310 -29.22 2.63 -8.86
N PHE A 311 -30.31 2.29 -8.16
CA PHE A 311 -31.11 3.27 -7.44
C PHE A 311 -30.27 4.09 -6.46
N GLY A 312 -29.37 3.43 -5.72
CA GLY A 312 -28.46 4.11 -4.81
C GLY A 312 -27.60 5.17 -5.51
N SER A 313 -27.00 4.82 -6.64
CA SER A 313 -26.17 5.76 -7.40
C SER A 313 -26.96 6.92 -8.01
N ILE A 314 -28.22 6.71 -8.43
CA ILE A 314 -29.07 7.80 -8.90
C ILE A 314 -29.47 8.71 -7.73
N LEU A 315 -29.83 8.12 -6.58
CA LEU A 315 -30.16 8.87 -5.37
C LEU A 315 -28.99 9.74 -4.91
N GLU A 316 -27.76 9.21 -4.94
CA GLU A 316 -26.52 9.95 -4.65
C GLU A 316 -26.36 11.16 -5.58
N ILE A 317 -26.49 10.97 -6.90
CA ILE A 317 -26.38 12.08 -7.88
C ILE A 317 -27.46 13.14 -7.62
N VAL A 318 -28.70 12.73 -7.33
CA VAL A 318 -29.79 13.69 -7.02
C VAL A 318 -29.57 14.36 -5.66
N ALA A 319 -29.01 13.65 -4.69
CA ALA A 319 -28.75 14.15 -3.35
C ALA A 319 -27.75 15.31 -3.33
N ASP A 320 -26.76 15.27 -4.22
CA ASP A 320 -25.77 16.34 -4.36
C ASP A 320 -26.41 17.68 -4.77
N GLU A 321 -27.53 17.66 -5.50
CA GLU A 321 -28.25 18.87 -5.93
C GLU A 321 -29.49 19.19 -5.08
N ASP A 322 -30.34 18.19 -4.82
CA ASP A 322 -31.60 18.30 -4.08
C ASP A 322 -31.88 17.02 -3.28
N PRO A 323 -31.39 16.95 -2.03
CA PRO A 323 -31.53 15.74 -1.24
C PRO A 323 -32.96 15.52 -0.72
N LYS A 324 -33.83 16.53 -0.71
CA LYS A 324 -35.27 16.32 -0.42
C LYS A 324 -35.96 15.62 -1.59
N LYS A 325 -35.59 15.96 -2.82
CA LYS A 325 -36.05 15.24 -4.01
C LYS A 325 -35.54 13.80 -4.03
N ALA A 326 -34.28 13.56 -3.69
CA ALA A 326 -33.75 12.21 -3.52
C ALA A 326 -34.55 11.41 -2.47
N MET A 327 -34.87 12.02 -1.32
CA MET A 327 -35.71 11.38 -0.31
C MET A 327 -37.10 11.04 -0.84
N SER A 328 -37.75 11.96 -1.58
CA SER A 328 -39.03 11.68 -2.22
C SER A 328 -38.94 10.50 -3.20
N MET A 329 -37.89 10.46 -4.02
CA MET A 329 -37.63 9.34 -4.94
C MET A 329 -37.47 8.01 -4.20
N LEU A 330 -36.72 7.98 -3.09
CA LEU A 330 -36.55 6.79 -2.24
C LEU A 330 -37.90 6.22 -1.77
N THR A 331 -38.85 7.08 -1.38
CA THR A 331 -40.18 6.64 -0.91
C THR A 331 -41.05 6.02 -2.01
N THR A 332 -40.71 6.21 -3.29
CA THR A 332 -41.44 5.58 -4.41
C THR A 332 -41.08 4.10 -4.61
N LEU A 333 -40.05 3.60 -3.92
CA LEU A 333 -39.62 2.21 -4.01
C LEU A 333 -40.61 1.27 -3.29
N GLY A 334 -41.25 0.38 -4.05
CA GLY A 334 -42.25 -0.54 -3.52
C GLY A 334 -41.69 -1.84 -2.90
N SER A 335 -40.47 -2.24 -3.26
CA SER A 335 -39.83 -3.45 -2.71
C SER A 335 -39.09 -3.15 -1.42
N LYS A 336 -39.24 -4.01 -0.40
CA LYS A 336 -38.44 -3.94 0.84
C LYS A 336 -36.93 -4.01 0.58
N SER A 337 -36.50 -4.81 -0.40
CA SER A 337 -35.09 -4.94 -0.77
C SER A 337 -34.55 -3.64 -1.37
N ASP A 338 -35.32 -3.04 -2.27
CA ASP A 338 -34.92 -1.84 -3.01
C ASP A 338 -34.88 -0.64 -2.06
N LEU A 339 -35.87 -0.57 -1.15
CA LEU A 339 -35.90 0.46 -0.11
C LEU A 339 -34.70 0.35 0.84
N ARG A 340 -34.33 -0.85 1.28
CA ARG A 340 -33.15 -1.07 2.14
C ARG A 340 -31.88 -0.59 1.43
N ILE A 341 -31.60 -1.14 0.24
CA ILE A 341 -30.37 -0.83 -0.51
C ILE A 341 -30.34 0.65 -0.91
N GLY A 342 -31.47 1.23 -1.31
CA GLY A 342 -31.58 2.65 -1.64
C GLY A 342 -31.31 3.55 -0.43
N THR A 343 -31.83 3.17 0.75
CA THR A 343 -31.61 3.89 2.02
C THR A 343 -30.14 3.86 2.39
N ASP A 344 -29.51 2.69 2.38
CA ASP A 344 -28.10 2.52 2.74
C ASP A 344 -27.20 3.42 1.87
N ASN A 345 -27.41 3.39 0.55
CA ASN A 345 -26.63 4.21 -0.39
C ASN A 345 -26.91 5.71 -0.23
N PHE A 346 -28.17 6.11 -0.07
CA PHE A 346 -28.52 7.51 0.12
C PHE A 346 -27.94 8.08 1.41
N LEU A 347 -28.02 7.35 2.52
CA LEU A 347 -27.41 7.75 3.79
C LEU A 347 -25.88 7.86 3.69
N ASN A 348 -25.23 6.97 2.95
CA ASN A 348 -23.79 7.07 2.68
C ASN A 348 -23.45 8.35 1.91
N SER A 349 -24.28 8.78 0.95
CA SER A 349 -24.06 10.06 0.23
C SER A 349 -24.24 11.30 1.10
N LEU A 350 -25.19 11.28 2.04
CA LEU A 350 -25.47 12.41 2.93
C LEU A 350 -24.47 12.55 4.07
N SER A 351 -23.77 11.47 4.41
CA SER A 351 -23.01 11.28 5.66
C SER A 351 -22.10 12.44 6.05
N TRP A 352 -21.47 13.13 5.09
CA TRP A 352 -20.61 14.29 5.35
C TRP A 352 -21.17 15.62 4.87
N ASN A 353 -22.23 15.58 4.05
CA ASN A 353 -22.76 16.75 3.35
C ASN A 353 -23.98 17.35 4.07
N ASP A 354 -24.88 16.51 4.58
CA ASP A 354 -26.08 16.94 5.32
C ASP A 354 -26.48 15.91 6.39
N THR A 355 -25.73 15.92 7.49
CA THR A 355 -25.93 15.02 8.63
C THR A 355 -27.32 15.14 9.26
N ARG A 356 -27.94 16.34 9.23
CA ARG A 356 -29.28 16.53 9.78
C ARG A 356 -30.30 15.78 8.95
N LEU A 357 -30.26 15.96 7.64
CA LEU A 357 -31.13 15.23 6.74
C LEU A 357 -30.89 13.71 6.81
N ALA A 358 -29.65 13.27 7.00
CA ALA A 358 -29.36 11.85 7.21
C ALA A 358 -30.13 11.25 8.42
N PHE A 359 -30.24 11.98 9.54
CA PHE A 359 -31.08 11.54 10.67
C PHE A 359 -32.58 11.60 10.35
N GLU A 360 -33.05 12.62 9.61
CA GLU A 360 -34.44 12.69 9.17
C GLU A 360 -34.83 11.51 8.26
N VAL A 361 -33.90 11.04 7.42
CA VAL A 361 -34.05 9.83 6.61
C VAL A 361 -34.09 8.59 7.50
N ILE A 362 -33.18 8.46 8.47
CA ILE A 362 -33.16 7.36 9.44
C ILE A 362 -34.47 7.25 10.23
N ASP A 363 -35.06 8.39 10.62
CA ASP A 363 -36.35 8.45 11.33
C ASP A 363 -37.54 7.96 10.50
N GLN A 364 -37.40 7.89 9.18
CA GLN A 364 -38.40 7.33 8.28
C GLN A 364 -38.17 5.85 7.97
N VAL A 365 -37.03 5.27 8.35
CA VAL A 365 -36.72 3.85 8.15
C VAL A 365 -37.55 2.99 9.10
N LYS A 366 -38.56 2.32 8.55
CA LYS A 366 -39.48 1.46 9.32
C LYS A 366 -38.86 0.11 9.72
N ASP A 367 -37.89 -0.39 8.95
CA ASP A 367 -37.24 -1.66 9.23
C ASP A 367 -36.21 -1.51 10.36
N PRO A 368 -36.39 -2.16 11.52
CA PRO A 368 -35.51 -1.95 12.67
C PRO A 368 -34.07 -2.41 12.45
N ALA A 369 -33.83 -3.41 11.59
CA ALA A 369 -32.48 -3.88 11.30
C ALA A 369 -31.71 -2.84 10.46
N THR A 370 -32.33 -2.38 9.37
CA THR A 370 -31.80 -1.32 8.49
C THR A 370 -31.55 -0.02 9.26
N ARG A 371 -32.48 0.36 10.16
CA ARG A 371 -32.29 1.54 11.01
C ARG A 371 -31.05 1.40 11.89
N ARG A 372 -30.90 0.29 12.61
CA ARG A 372 -29.76 0.07 13.52
C ARG A 372 -28.42 0.10 12.80
N GLU A 373 -28.34 -0.56 11.65
CA GLU A 373 -27.11 -0.62 10.84
C GLU A 373 -26.64 0.78 10.40
N ASN A 374 -27.57 1.62 9.95
CA ASN A 374 -27.24 2.96 9.47
C ASN A 374 -27.03 3.98 10.60
N LEU A 375 -27.71 3.80 11.74
CA LEU A 375 -27.66 4.72 12.87
C LEU A 375 -26.24 4.87 13.42
N GLY A 376 -25.48 3.78 13.53
CA GLY A 376 -24.09 3.83 13.98
C GLY A 376 -23.23 4.75 13.10
N ASN A 377 -23.29 4.58 11.78
CA ASN A 377 -22.51 5.39 10.85
C ASN A 377 -22.85 6.88 10.96
N GLN A 378 -24.15 7.22 11.06
CA GLN A 378 -24.55 8.62 11.18
C GLN A 378 -24.20 9.23 12.54
N MET A 379 -24.20 8.46 13.62
CA MET A 379 -23.69 8.91 14.92
C MET A 379 -22.20 9.27 14.85
N TYR A 380 -21.40 8.45 14.17
CA TYR A 380 -19.98 8.77 13.94
C TYR A 380 -19.84 10.08 13.16
N ASN A 381 -20.55 10.21 12.03
CA ASN A 381 -20.47 11.42 11.19
C ASN A 381 -20.90 12.69 11.93
N ALA A 382 -21.95 12.59 12.77
CA ALA A 382 -22.46 13.69 13.57
C ALA A 382 -21.43 14.22 14.57
N ALA A 383 -20.58 13.35 15.11
CA ALA A 383 -19.53 13.78 16.02
C ALA A 383 -18.55 14.76 15.38
N TRP A 384 -18.29 14.62 14.08
CA TRP A 384 -17.37 15.47 13.33
C TRP A 384 -18.05 16.68 12.71
N SER A 385 -19.27 16.50 12.21
CA SER A 385 -19.99 17.53 11.45
C SER A 385 -20.86 18.43 12.32
N SER A 386 -21.44 17.92 13.42
CA SER A 386 -22.39 18.64 14.27
C SER A 386 -22.48 18.04 15.68
N PRO A 387 -21.54 18.36 16.60
CA PRO A 387 -21.53 17.83 17.96
C PRO A 387 -22.82 18.06 18.76
N GLU A 388 -23.51 19.18 18.54
CA GLU A 388 -24.80 19.45 19.19
C GLU A 388 -25.90 18.51 18.68
N LEU A 389 -25.91 18.21 17.38
CA LEU A 389 -26.83 17.22 16.81
C LEU A 389 -26.53 15.82 17.33
N LEU A 390 -25.24 15.46 17.49
CA LEU A 390 -24.88 14.19 18.11
C LEU A 390 -25.45 14.09 19.54
N LYS A 391 -25.28 15.12 20.38
CA LYS A 391 -25.85 15.13 21.75
C LYS A 391 -27.36 14.96 21.74
N GLU A 392 -28.04 15.68 20.85
CA GLU A 392 -29.50 15.56 20.65
C GLU A 392 -29.89 14.11 20.32
N GLN A 393 -29.18 13.49 19.37
CA GLN A 393 -29.51 12.15 18.89
C GLN A 393 -29.15 11.05 19.91
N ILE A 394 -28.06 11.20 20.66
CA ILE A 394 -27.74 10.31 21.80
C ILE A 394 -28.88 10.29 22.83
N GLY A 395 -29.49 11.45 23.09
CA GLY A 395 -30.63 11.59 24.01
C GLY A 395 -31.90 10.85 23.55
N LYS A 396 -32.02 10.53 22.26
CA LYS A 396 -33.16 9.80 21.67
C LYS A 396 -32.95 8.29 21.60
N LEU A 397 -31.73 7.80 21.87
CA LEU A 397 -31.40 6.38 21.72
C LEU A 397 -32.09 5.52 22.78
N THR A 398 -32.65 4.40 22.34
CA THR A 398 -33.03 3.30 23.24
C THR A 398 -31.79 2.66 23.86
N ASP A 399 -31.94 1.95 24.98
CA ASP A 399 -30.80 1.29 25.66
C ASP A 399 -30.07 0.30 24.75
N ARG A 400 -30.82 -0.41 23.89
CA ARG A 400 -30.25 -1.30 22.88
C ARG A 400 -29.45 -0.53 21.82
N GLU A 401 -29.99 0.57 21.30
CA GLU A 401 -29.29 1.38 20.30
C GLU A 401 -28.04 2.06 20.88
N LYS A 402 -28.04 2.44 22.17
CA LYS A 402 -26.83 2.94 22.85
C LYS A 402 -25.71 1.91 22.82
N ILE A 403 -26.02 0.64 23.09
CA ILE A 403 -25.03 -0.45 23.02
C ILE A 403 -24.55 -0.63 21.58
N ASP A 404 -25.49 -0.77 20.64
CA ASP A 404 -25.19 -1.05 19.22
C ASP A 404 -24.38 0.07 18.54
N THR A 405 -24.60 1.33 18.94
CA THR A 405 -23.92 2.51 18.36
C THR A 405 -22.71 3.00 19.16
N SER A 406 -22.47 2.43 20.35
CA SER A 406 -21.45 2.90 21.30
C SER A 406 -20.07 3.09 20.68
N GLY A 407 -19.62 2.14 19.84
CA GLY A 407 -18.33 2.23 19.16
C GLY A 407 -18.23 3.40 18.19
N ALA A 408 -19.30 3.69 17.46
CA ALA A 408 -19.33 4.80 16.52
C ALA A 408 -19.39 6.16 17.25
N VAL A 409 -20.22 6.24 18.29
CA VAL A 409 -20.33 7.44 19.15
C VAL A 409 -19.00 7.74 19.83
N LEU A 410 -18.35 6.75 20.44
CA LEU A 410 -17.08 6.94 21.17
C LEU A 410 -15.94 7.37 20.24
N ARG A 411 -15.80 6.75 19.05
CA ARG A 411 -14.81 7.20 18.04
C ARG A 411 -15.05 8.64 17.59
N GLY A 412 -16.32 9.03 17.48
CA GLY A 412 -16.68 10.39 17.18
C GLY A 412 -16.31 11.36 18.30
N LEU A 413 -16.87 11.12 19.50
CA LEU A 413 -16.70 11.98 20.67
C LEU A 413 -15.23 12.14 21.05
N VAL A 414 -14.42 11.08 21.03
CA VAL A 414 -13.01 11.17 21.43
C VAL A 414 -12.20 12.14 20.55
N SER A 415 -12.69 12.41 19.34
CA SER A 415 -12.06 13.35 18.42
C SER A 415 -12.43 14.81 18.70
N SER A 416 -13.69 15.04 19.12
CA SER A 416 -14.26 16.38 19.29
C SER A 416 -14.26 16.85 20.75
N ASP A 417 -14.59 15.94 21.67
CA ASP A 417 -14.74 16.15 23.11
C ASP A 417 -14.40 14.84 23.87
N PRO A 418 -13.10 14.60 24.15
CA PRO A 418 -12.68 13.38 24.83
C PRO A 418 -13.29 13.18 26.22
N ALA A 419 -13.58 14.26 26.96
CA ALA A 419 -14.19 14.16 28.28
C ALA A 419 -15.64 13.65 28.17
N ALA A 420 -16.37 14.07 27.13
CA ALA A 420 -17.68 13.49 26.83
C ALA A 420 -17.59 12.01 26.44
N ALA A 421 -16.54 11.59 25.73
CA ALA A 421 -16.31 10.18 25.40
C ALA A 421 -16.07 9.32 26.64
N GLU A 422 -15.21 9.79 27.57
CA GLU A 422 -14.96 9.12 28.86
C GLU A 422 -16.25 8.93 29.64
N LYS A 423 -17.03 10.00 29.78
CA LYS A 423 -18.32 9.97 30.47
C LYS A 423 -19.31 9.01 29.81
N TYR A 424 -19.44 9.08 28.48
CA TYR A 424 -20.33 8.20 27.74
C TYR A 424 -19.94 6.72 27.90
N PHE A 425 -18.65 6.39 27.83
CA PHE A 425 -18.17 5.03 28.08
C PHE A 425 -18.55 4.53 29.48
N LEU A 426 -18.39 5.37 30.50
CA LEU A 426 -18.73 5.02 31.89
C LEU A 426 -20.24 4.93 32.14
N GLU A 427 -21.08 5.61 31.36
CA GLU A 427 -22.55 5.49 31.46
C GLU A 427 -23.10 4.18 30.85
N LEU A 428 -22.33 3.52 29.97
CA LEU A 428 -22.71 2.20 29.46
C LEU A 428 -22.67 1.16 30.59
N PRO A 429 -23.62 0.19 30.60
CA PRO A 429 -23.58 -0.93 31.55
C PRO A 429 -22.23 -1.66 31.44
N GLU A 430 -21.57 -1.91 32.56
CA GLU A 430 -20.22 -2.51 32.58
C GLU A 430 -20.14 -3.81 31.76
N ALA A 431 -21.15 -4.68 31.87
CA ALA A 431 -21.23 -5.94 31.12
C ALA A 431 -21.33 -5.77 29.58
N GLN A 432 -21.60 -4.56 29.10
CA GLN A 432 -21.76 -4.22 27.68
C GLN A 432 -20.63 -3.32 27.16
N ARG A 433 -19.68 -2.92 28.02
CA ARG A 433 -18.53 -2.11 27.60
C ARG A 433 -17.53 -2.98 26.83
N SER A 434 -17.28 -2.60 25.59
CA SER A 434 -16.35 -3.31 24.72
C SER A 434 -14.91 -2.86 24.99
N THR A 435 -14.05 -3.81 25.39
CA THR A 435 -12.60 -3.58 25.54
C THR A 435 -11.94 -3.20 24.21
N GLN A 436 -12.44 -3.73 23.09
CA GLN A 436 -11.96 -3.35 21.77
C GLN A 436 -12.26 -1.90 21.43
N THR A 437 -13.50 -1.46 21.70
CA THR A 437 -13.90 -0.06 21.51
C THR A 437 -13.10 0.88 22.41
N LEU A 438 -12.88 0.48 23.67
CA LEU A 438 -12.07 1.24 24.62
C LEU A 438 -10.62 1.40 24.13
N SER A 439 -10.00 0.32 23.64
CA SER A 439 -8.65 0.36 23.08
C SER A 439 -8.54 1.32 21.89
N GLN A 440 -9.50 1.27 20.97
CA GLN A 440 -9.57 2.21 19.82
C GLN A 440 -9.76 3.66 20.29
N MET A 441 -10.63 3.88 21.27
CA MET A 441 -10.86 5.20 21.86
C MET A 441 -9.57 5.78 22.44
N LEU A 442 -8.85 5.01 23.27
CA LEU A 442 -7.63 5.49 23.92
C LEU A 442 -6.47 5.70 22.95
N ALA A 443 -6.37 4.89 21.89
CA ALA A 443 -5.40 5.12 20.83
C ALA A 443 -5.61 6.50 20.19
N GLN A 444 -6.85 6.84 19.88
CA GLN A 444 -7.17 8.14 19.29
C GLN A 444 -7.04 9.30 20.29
N TYR A 445 -7.46 9.09 21.55
CA TYR A 445 -7.32 10.09 22.59
C TYR A 445 -5.85 10.46 22.82
N SER A 446 -4.95 9.48 22.78
CA SER A 446 -3.53 9.70 22.98
C SER A 446 -2.91 10.68 21.99
N ASN A 447 -3.41 10.71 20.73
CA ASN A 447 -2.95 11.63 19.69
C ASN A 447 -3.28 13.10 20.00
N THR A 448 -4.26 13.35 20.86
CA THR A 448 -4.65 14.71 21.26
C THR A 448 -4.12 15.08 22.64
N ASN A 449 -4.19 14.17 23.60
CA ASN A 449 -3.71 14.37 24.95
C ASN A 449 -3.41 13.04 25.66
N ALA A 450 -2.21 12.51 25.42
CA ALA A 450 -1.74 11.27 26.05
C ALA A 450 -1.78 11.29 27.58
N LYS A 451 -1.55 12.44 28.21
CA LYS A 451 -1.57 12.56 29.67
C LYS A 451 -2.98 12.35 30.24
N LYS A 452 -4.00 13.01 29.68
CA LYS A 452 -5.40 12.80 30.10
C LYS A 452 -5.89 11.39 29.77
N ALA A 453 -5.52 10.88 28.60
CA ALA A 453 -5.81 9.50 28.22
C ALA A 453 -5.20 8.50 29.22
N PHE A 454 -3.99 8.76 29.72
CA PHE A 454 -3.34 7.97 30.77
C PHE A 454 -4.07 8.08 32.13
N GLU A 455 -4.46 9.29 32.54
CA GLU A 455 -5.25 9.52 33.75
C GLU A 455 -6.57 8.74 33.71
N PHE A 456 -7.27 8.78 32.57
CA PHE A 456 -8.48 7.98 32.38
C PHE A 456 -8.19 6.47 32.42
N ALA A 457 -7.21 5.99 31.65
CA ALA A 457 -6.86 4.56 31.60
C ALA A 457 -6.51 3.99 32.98
N THR A 458 -5.78 4.76 33.81
CA THR A 458 -5.40 4.35 35.17
C THR A 458 -6.51 4.51 36.21
N SER A 459 -7.56 5.28 35.91
CA SER A 459 -8.74 5.41 36.78
C SER A 459 -9.70 4.21 36.70
N LEU A 460 -9.61 3.41 35.63
CA LEU A 460 -10.46 2.23 35.41
C LEU A 460 -10.15 1.14 36.45
N THR A 461 -11.18 0.71 37.17
CA THR A 461 -11.08 -0.30 38.23
C THR A 461 -11.20 -1.74 37.69
N ASN A 462 -11.85 -1.91 36.54
CA ASN A 462 -11.94 -3.21 35.88
C ASN A 462 -10.60 -3.56 35.20
N PRO A 463 -9.92 -4.66 35.57
CA PRO A 463 -8.59 -4.99 35.04
C PRO A 463 -8.56 -5.21 33.52
N GLN A 464 -9.63 -5.74 32.93
CA GLN A 464 -9.71 -5.98 31.48
C GLN A 464 -9.85 -4.66 30.72
N GLU A 465 -10.66 -3.73 31.23
CA GLU A 465 -10.80 -2.39 30.67
C GLU A 465 -9.48 -1.60 30.80
N GLN A 466 -8.85 -1.63 31.98
CA GLN A 466 -7.56 -0.97 32.20
C GLN A 466 -6.48 -1.50 31.24
N ALA A 467 -6.36 -2.82 31.09
CA ALA A 467 -5.39 -3.41 30.16
C ALA A 467 -5.66 -2.97 28.71
N ALA A 468 -6.92 -2.96 28.27
CA ALA A 468 -7.30 -2.53 26.93
C ALA A 468 -7.06 -1.04 26.67
N ALA A 469 -7.36 -0.19 27.66
CA ALA A 469 -7.12 1.25 27.63
C ALA A 469 -5.61 1.54 27.53
N VAL A 470 -4.79 0.89 28.36
CA VAL A 470 -3.33 1.01 28.33
C VAL A 470 -2.77 0.55 26.98
N ARG A 471 -3.21 -0.61 26.47
CA ARG A 471 -2.78 -1.10 25.15
C ARG A 471 -3.05 -0.08 24.05
N GLY A 472 -4.27 0.46 24.00
CA GLY A 472 -4.66 1.45 22.99
C GLY A 472 -3.85 2.74 23.09
N LEU A 473 -3.74 3.29 24.30
CA LEU A 473 -2.97 4.49 24.60
C LEU A 473 -1.51 4.37 24.17
N PHE A 474 -0.83 3.31 24.60
CA PHE A 474 0.61 3.14 24.36
C PHE A 474 0.94 2.76 22.92
N GLN A 475 -0.02 2.24 22.14
CA GLN A 475 0.19 1.95 20.73
C GLN A 475 0.59 3.21 19.92
N ASN A 476 -0.03 4.35 20.22
CA ASN A 476 0.22 5.61 19.53
C ASN A 476 1.15 6.53 20.32
N TRP A 477 0.97 6.62 21.65
CA TRP A 477 1.84 7.47 22.46
C TRP A 477 3.31 7.10 22.31
N SER A 478 3.64 5.80 22.28
CA SER A 478 5.01 5.32 22.07
C SER A 478 5.61 5.68 20.72
N ARG A 479 4.79 5.93 19.70
CA ARG A 479 5.25 6.31 18.35
C ARG A 479 5.49 7.80 18.24
N GLU A 480 4.62 8.60 18.85
CA GLU A 480 4.68 10.06 18.78
C GLU A 480 5.71 10.65 19.76
N ASP A 481 5.77 10.11 20.99
CA ASP A 481 6.67 10.58 22.05
C ASP A 481 7.08 9.39 22.93
N PRO A 482 8.06 8.59 22.49
CA PRO A 482 8.51 7.40 23.22
C PRO A 482 9.12 7.73 24.60
N GLU A 483 9.74 8.89 24.77
CA GLU A 483 10.30 9.33 26.06
C GLU A 483 9.20 9.61 27.08
N ALA A 484 8.18 10.38 26.70
CA ALA A 484 7.04 10.64 27.58
C ALA A 484 6.24 9.35 27.84
N ALA A 485 6.09 8.48 26.84
CA ALA A 485 5.47 7.17 27.01
C ALA A 485 6.27 6.32 28.02
N ALA A 486 7.60 6.26 27.92
CA ALA A 486 8.46 5.58 28.88
C ALA A 486 8.27 6.09 30.33
N GLU A 487 8.13 7.41 30.52
CA GLU A 487 7.81 7.99 31.83
C GLU A 487 6.39 7.66 32.32
N GLY A 488 5.42 7.58 31.41
CA GLY A 488 4.07 7.10 31.69
C GLY A 488 4.06 5.63 32.11
N TRP A 489 4.81 4.79 31.40
CA TRP A 489 4.91 3.35 31.63
C TRP A 489 5.40 3.04 33.05
N LYS A 490 6.37 3.80 33.58
CA LYS A 490 6.88 3.64 34.96
C LYS A 490 5.77 3.70 36.01
N LYS A 491 4.70 4.45 35.74
CA LYS A 491 3.56 4.68 36.65
C LYS A 491 2.45 3.63 36.52
N LEU A 492 2.56 2.69 35.58
CA LEU A 492 1.55 1.64 35.40
C LEU A 492 1.62 0.59 36.51
N PRO A 493 0.46 0.09 36.99
CA PRO A 493 0.44 -1.04 37.91
C PRO A 493 0.97 -2.32 37.25
N SER A 494 1.46 -3.27 38.05
CA SER A 494 1.86 -4.58 37.57
C SER A 494 0.69 -5.33 36.94
N GLY A 495 0.91 -5.92 35.77
CA GLY A 495 -0.12 -6.68 35.05
C GLY A 495 0.16 -6.75 33.55
N GLN A 496 -0.76 -7.35 32.80
CA GLN A 496 -0.62 -7.55 31.36
C GLN A 496 -0.48 -6.23 30.59
N GLY A 497 -1.27 -5.20 30.94
CA GLY A 497 -1.20 -3.89 30.27
C GLY A 497 0.18 -3.22 30.38
N ARG A 498 0.90 -3.42 31.50
CA ARG A 498 2.27 -2.89 31.68
C ARG A 498 3.28 -3.59 30.77
N LEU A 499 3.15 -4.90 30.57
CA LEU A 499 4.03 -5.65 29.66
C LEU A 499 3.75 -5.26 28.19
N GLU A 500 2.49 -5.14 27.80
CA GLU A 500 2.10 -4.70 26.45
C GLU A 500 2.56 -3.27 26.17
N ALA A 501 2.44 -2.36 27.14
CA ALA A 501 2.97 -1.00 27.03
C ALA A 501 4.49 -0.97 26.90
N LEU A 502 5.22 -1.82 27.64
CA LEU A 502 6.67 -1.95 27.51
C LEU A 502 7.08 -2.35 26.10
N ASP A 503 6.41 -3.36 25.52
CA ASP A 503 6.69 -3.81 24.16
C ASP A 503 6.45 -2.70 23.13
N ASN A 504 5.36 -1.93 23.29
CA ASN A 504 5.04 -0.82 22.41
C ASN A 504 6.08 0.32 22.51
N VAL A 505 6.51 0.67 23.72
CA VAL A 505 7.55 1.70 23.95
C VAL A 505 8.86 1.25 23.31
N ALA A 506 9.33 0.05 23.65
CA ALA A 506 10.59 -0.49 23.16
C ALA A 506 10.61 -0.61 21.63
N GLY A 507 9.57 -1.22 21.06
CA GLY A 507 9.47 -1.46 19.63
C GLY A 507 9.35 -0.17 18.83
N SER A 508 8.51 0.77 19.27
CA SER A 508 8.30 2.04 18.54
C SER A 508 9.52 2.95 18.66
N TRP A 509 10.11 3.06 19.85
CA TRP A 509 11.32 3.86 20.05
C TRP A 509 12.49 3.30 19.25
N SER A 510 12.64 1.97 19.20
CA SER A 510 13.73 1.34 18.42
C SER A 510 13.71 1.65 16.93
N GLN A 511 12.53 1.96 16.36
CA GLN A 511 12.40 2.30 14.94
C GLN A 511 12.84 3.73 14.63
N SER A 512 12.77 4.64 15.61
CA SER A 512 13.09 6.06 15.44
C SER A 512 14.48 6.41 15.99
N ASP A 513 14.79 5.95 17.20
CA ASP A 513 16.07 6.15 17.87
C ASP A 513 16.44 4.87 18.66
N PRO A 514 17.13 3.91 18.01
CA PRO A 514 17.47 2.65 18.65
C PRO A 514 18.49 2.77 19.79
N GLU A 515 19.33 3.80 19.79
CA GLU A 515 20.32 4.02 20.85
C GLU A 515 19.66 4.60 22.12
N ALA A 516 18.76 5.57 21.96
CA ALA A 516 17.97 6.07 23.09
C ALA A 516 17.05 4.99 23.67
N ALA A 517 16.39 4.20 22.80
CA ALA A 517 15.58 3.05 23.20
C ALA A 517 16.41 2.02 23.99
N LYS A 518 17.65 1.76 23.55
CA LYS A 518 18.58 0.87 24.26
C LYS A 518 18.96 1.44 25.62
N SER A 519 19.29 2.73 25.70
CA SER A 519 19.61 3.39 26.97
C SER A 519 18.44 3.28 27.96
N TRP A 520 17.21 3.46 27.50
CA TRP A 520 16.03 3.25 28.32
C TRP A 520 15.88 1.78 28.75
N ALA A 521 15.98 0.82 27.82
CA ALA A 521 15.91 -0.61 28.14
C ALA A 521 17.00 -1.03 29.15
N ASP A 522 18.19 -0.46 29.06
CA ASP A 522 19.30 -0.73 29.98
C ASP A 522 19.05 -0.22 31.39
N SER A 523 18.22 0.81 31.55
CA SER A 523 17.80 1.37 32.84
C SER A 523 16.78 0.49 33.58
N LEU A 524 16.13 -0.44 32.87
CA LEU A 524 15.17 -1.38 33.45
C LEU A 524 15.89 -2.52 34.18
N THR A 525 15.13 -3.38 34.87
CA THR A 525 15.69 -4.53 35.59
C THR A 525 14.91 -5.81 35.35
N GLY A 526 15.54 -6.97 35.62
CA GLY A 526 14.90 -8.29 35.54
C GLY A 526 14.27 -8.59 34.18
N VAL A 527 13.04 -9.13 34.22
CA VAL A 527 12.28 -9.52 33.02
C VAL A 527 11.94 -8.33 32.13
N GLU A 528 11.70 -7.14 32.71
CA GLU A 528 11.39 -5.93 31.95
C GLU A 528 12.60 -5.48 31.11
N LYS A 529 13.82 -5.58 31.64
CA LYS A 529 15.06 -5.29 30.88
C LYS A 529 15.27 -6.25 29.72
N ALA A 530 15.16 -7.55 29.98
CA ALA A 530 15.29 -8.55 28.92
C ALA A 530 14.20 -8.34 27.85
N ARG A 531 12.96 -8.14 28.31
CA ARG A 531 11.79 -7.53 27.65
C ARG A 531 12.18 -6.50 26.59
N ALA A 532 12.67 -5.41 27.18
CA ALA A 532 13.28 -4.23 26.62
C ALA A 532 14.19 -4.51 25.43
N LEU A 533 15.29 -5.16 25.77
CA LEU A 533 16.41 -5.39 24.89
C LEU A 533 16.06 -6.31 23.73
N ALA A 534 15.24 -7.34 23.94
CA ALA A 534 14.84 -8.23 22.84
C ALA A 534 14.07 -7.46 21.74
N ALA A 535 13.24 -6.48 22.11
CA ALA A 535 12.55 -5.63 21.13
C ALA A 535 13.48 -4.62 20.42
N VAL A 536 14.49 -4.09 21.11
CA VAL A 536 15.38 -3.03 20.58
C VAL A 536 16.54 -3.58 19.74
N LEU A 537 17.13 -4.71 20.14
CA LEU A 537 18.36 -5.23 19.53
C LEU A 537 18.25 -5.53 18.02
N PRO A 538 17.12 -6.03 17.48
CA PRO A 538 16.99 -6.21 16.03
C PRO A 538 17.11 -4.91 15.22
N ALA A 539 16.69 -3.76 15.77
CA ALA A 539 16.82 -2.47 15.09
C ALA A 539 18.29 -2.00 15.07
N LEU A 540 19.02 -2.19 16.17
CA LEU A 540 20.46 -1.88 16.27
C LEU A 540 21.32 -2.75 15.37
N ALA A 541 20.83 -3.94 15.01
CA ALA A 541 21.55 -4.86 14.15
C ALA A 541 21.71 -4.34 12.71
N ARG A 542 20.93 -3.34 12.29
CA ARG A 542 21.08 -2.69 10.98
C ARG A 542 22.45 -2.05 10.80
N ASP A 543 22.96 -1.40 11.84
CA ASP A 543 24.25 -0.68 11.78
C ASP A 543 25.39 -1.49 12.42
N ASN A 544 25.09 -2.32 13.42
CA ASN A 544 26.10 -3.10 14.14
C ASN A 544 25.59 -4.51 14.52
N PRO A 545 25.42 -5.39 13.51
CA PRO A 545 24.84 -6.71 13.71
C PRO A 545 25.66 -7.57 14.68
N GLU A 546 26.99 -7.51 14.68
CA GLU A 546 27.84 -8.31 15.57
C GLU A 546 27.67 -7.94 17.05
N THR A 547 27.41 -6.68 17.36
CA THR A 547 27.23 -6.24 18.75
C THR A 547 25.82 -6.53 19.25
N ALA A 548 24.81 -6.29 18.41
CA ALA A 548 23.42 -6.61 18.73
C ALA A 548 23.19 -8.12 18.90
N SER A 549 23.76 -8.91 17.98
CA SER A 549 23.63 -10.37 17.97
C SER A 549 24.30 -11.04 19.19
N ARG A 550 25.46 -10.54 19.63
CA ARG A 550 26.11 -10.99 20.89
C ARG A 550 25.27 -10.70 22.13
N GLN A 551 24.67 -9.51 22.21
CA GLN A 551 23.81 -9.15 23.33
C GLN A 551 22.54 -10.00 23.34
N LEU A 552 21.90 -10.20 22.19
CA LEU A 552 20.70 -11.03 22.09
C LEU A 552 21.01 -12.50 22.42
N ALA A 553 22.15 -13.03 21.94
CA ALA A 553 22.60 -14.38 22.27
C ALA A 553 22.83 -14.57 23.78
N ALA A 554 23.33 -13.56 24.48
CA ALA A 554 23.50 -13.61 25.94
C ALA A 554 22.15 -13.74 26.68
N ILE A 555 21.10 -13.05 26.20
CA ILE A 555 19.75 -13.18 26.77
C ILE A 555 19.16 -14.56 26.45
N ILE A 556 19.36 -15.06 25.22
CA ILE A 556 18.88 -16.38 24.78
C ILE A 556 19.56 -17.52 25.56
N ALA A 557 20.84 -17.37 25.93
CA ALA A 557 21.57 -18.37 26.69
C ALA A 557 21.05 -18.55 28.13
N SER A 558 20.32 -17.58 28.67
CA SER A 558 19.69 -17.63 29.99
C SER A 558 18.36 -16.88 29.97
N PRO A 559 17.35 -17.43 29.29
CA PRO A 559 16.11 -16.71 28.99
C PRO A 559 15.24 -16.61 30.26
N PRO A 560 14.67 -15.44 30.56
CA PRO A 560 13.65 -15.33 31.60
C PRO A 560 12.41 -16.19 31.30
N ASP A 561 11.72 -16.63 32.34
CA ASP A 561 10.50 -17.44 32.22
C ASP A 561 9.45 -16.75 31.33
N GLY A 562 8.86 -17.52 30.40
CA GLY A 562 7.82 -17.03 29.50
C GLY A 562 8.31 -16.18 28.31
N MET A 563 9.62 -16.00 28.13
CA MET A 563 10.18 -15.14 27.07
C MET A 563 10.58 -15.90 25.79
N GLY A 564 10.47 -17.23 25.77
CA GLY A 564 10.98 -18.07 24.67
C GLY A 564 10.49 -17.65 23.27
N GLN A 565 9.20 -17.38 23.10
CA GLN A 565 8.65 -16.97 21.80
C GLN A 565 9.07 -15.55 21.39
N ASN A 566 9.15 -14.62 22.35
CA ASN A 566 9.61 -13.26 22.11
C ASN A 566 11.09 -13.24 21.67
N LEU A 567 11.93 -14.03 22.34
CA LEU A 567 13.34 -14.19 21.97
C LEU A 567 13.50 -14.89 20.62
N ALA A 568 12.67 -15.87 20.30
CA ALA A 568 12.69 -16.52 19.00
C ALA A 568 12.37 -15.54 17.87
N SER A 569 11.30 -14.78 18.03
CA SER A 569 10.90 -13.74 17.07
C SER A 569 11.99 -12.68 16.88
N SER A 570 12.61 -12.26 17.99
CA SER A 570 13.72 -11.29 17.97
C SER A 570 14.95 -11.84 17.25
N ALA A 571 15.25 -13.14 17.45
CA ALA A 571 16.36 -13.79 16.77
C ALA A 571 16.13 -13.90 15.26
N GLY A 572 14.91 -14.27 14.84
CA GLY A 572 14.51 -14.28 13.43
C GLY A 572 14.60 -12.92 12.76
N ASN A 573 14.07 -11.88 13.41
CA ASN A 573 14.12 -10.52 12.89
C ASN A 573 15.55 -10.02 12.71
N LEU A 574 16.43 -10.29 13.68
CA LEU A 574 17.84 -9.94 13.60
C LEU A 574 18.54 -10.71 12.48
N ALA A 575 18.37 -12.04 12.45
CA ALA A 575 18.96 -12.91 11.44
C ALA A 575 18.55 -12.52 10.02
N GLY A 576 17.25 -12.29 9.80
CA GLY A 576 16.72 -11.92 8.49
C GLY A 576 17.26 -10.59 7.99
N GLN A 577 17.24 -9.55 8.83
CA GLN A 577 17.80 -8.24 8.47
C GLN A 577 19.31 -8.31 8.20
N TRP A 578 20.06 -9.05 9.02
CA TRP A 578 21.47 -9.24 8.77
C TRP A 578 21.72 -10.03 7.48
N ALA A 579 20.87 -11.01 7.17
CA ALA A 579 21.00 -11.83 5.97
C ALA A 579 20.65 -11.10 4.66
N ASP A 580 19.96 -9.96 4.73
CA ASP A 580 19.75 -9.10 3.56
C ASP A 580 21.08 -8.51 3.05
N ASP A 581 22.07 -8.29 3.94
CA ASP A 581 23.38 -7.74 3.60
C ASP A 581 24.51 -8.79 3.62
N ASP A 582 24.60 -9.63 4.66
CA ASP A 582 25.61 -10.68 4.81
C ASP A 582 24.97 -11.98 5.35
N PRO A 583 24.37 -12.80 4.45
CA PRO A 583 23.74 -14.05 4.86
C PRO A 583 24.74 -15.07 5.41
N ALA A 584 26.02 -15.00 5.03
CA ALA A 584 27.03 -15.91 5.55
C ALA A 584 27.35 -15.61 7.02
N ALA A 585 27.54 -14.34 7.39
CA ALA A 585 27.75 -13.96 8.79
C ALA A 585 26.50 -14.22 9.65
N ALA A 586 25.32 -13.83 9.16
CA ALA A 586 24.04 -14.08 9.82
C ALA A 586 23.83 -15.57 10.09
N SER A 587 24.16 -16.44 9.12
CA SER A 587 24.02 -17.88 9.26
C SER A 587 24.90 -18.48 10.37
N ARG A 588 26.15 -18.00 10.50
CA ARG A 588 27.08 -18.47 11.54
C ARG A 588 26.58 -18.07 12.92
N TRP A 589 26.07 -16.84 13.04
CA TRP A 589 25.47 -16.40 14.30
C TRP A 589 24.23 -17.22 14.66
N ALA A 590 23.27 -17.36 13.74
CA ALA A 590 22.06 -18.13 13.99
C ALA A 590 22.38 -19.58 14.36
N ALA A 591 23.36 -20.21 13.68
CA ALA A 591 23.81 -21.57 13.99
C ALA A 591 24.49 -21.69 15.36
N SER A 592 25.07 -20.61 15.89
CA SER A 592 25.75 -20.56 17.19
C SER A 592 24.81 -20.44 18.39
N LEU A 593 23.53 -20.11 18.16
CA LEU A 593 22.54 -20.05 19.23
C LEU A 593 22.29 -21.44 19.84
N PRO A 594 21.91 -21.54 21.12
CA PRO A 594 21.52 -22.80 21.74
C PRO A 594 20.37 -23.47 20.98
N ASN A 595 20.35 -24.81 20.96
CA ASN A 595 19.26 -25.57 20.35
C ASN A 595 17.90 -25.17 20.96
N GLY A 596 16.96 -24.80 20.10
CA GLY A 596 15.63 -24.37 20.51
C GLY A 596 15.02 -23.34 19.55
N PRO A 597 13.84 -22.78 19.90
CA PRO A 597 13.06 -21.93 19.00
C PRO A 597 13.80 -20.73 18.42
N SER A 598 14.71 -20.11 19.17
CA SER A 598 15.50 -18.96 18.66
C SER A 598 16.51 -19.33 17.59
N ARG A 599 17.11 -20.51 17.70
CA ARG A 599 18.01 -21.04 16.66
C ARG A 599 17.20 -21.41 15.41
N ASP A 600 16.06 -22.07 15.60
CA ASP A 600 15.18 -22.50 14.50
C ASP A 600 14.67 -21.29 13.70
N GLU A 601 14.14 -20.27 14.39
CA GLU A 601 13.62 -19.06 13.75
C GLU A 601 14.75 -18.25 13.08
N GLY A 602 15.91 -18.14 13.73
CA GLY A 602 17.08 -17.47 13.15
C GLY A 602 17.54 -18.12 11.85
N LEU A 603 17.73 -19.44 11.84
CA LEU A 603 18.16 -20.17 10.64
C LEU A 603 17.10 -20.14 9.54
N GLN A 604 15.81 -20.22 9.90
CA GLN A 604 14.73 -20.08 8.94
C GLN A 604 14.71 -18.68 8.30
N ALA A 605 14.92 -17.62 9.08
CA ALA A 605 14.98 -16.26 8.57
C ALA A 605 16.15 -16.05 7.60
N VAL A 606 17.34 -16.56 7.92
CA VAL A 606 18.49 -16.55 7.01
C VAL A 606 18.17 -17.29 5.71
N SER A 607 17.59 -18.49 5.80
CA SER A 607 17.21 -19.28 4.62
C SER A 607 16.22 -18.54 3.73
N ARG A 608 15.22 -17.87 4.32
CA ARG A 608 14.21 -17.10 3.59
C ARG A 608 14.83 -15.95 2.82
N ALA A 609 15.65 -15.13 3.49
CA ALA A 609 16.33 -14.00 2.87
C ALA A 609 17.29 -14.49 1.78
N TRP A 610 18.14 -15.46 2.10
CA TRP A 610 19.16 -15.95 1.16
C TRP A 610 18.55 -16.64 -0.06
N SER A 611 17.55 -17.51 0.13
CA SER A 611 16.95 -18.27 -0.98
C SER A 611 16.21 -17.37 -1.97
N GLN A 612 15.60 -16.27 -1.51
CA GLN A 612 14.90 -15.31 -2.38
C GLN A 612 15.84 -14.73 -3.45
N TYR A 613 17.12 -14.58 -3.13
CA TYR A 613 18.13 -13.98 -4.02
C TYR A 613 19.04 -15.01 -4.69
N ASP A 614 19.53 -16.00 -3.93
CA ASP A 614 20.44 -17.04 -4.39
C ASP A 614 20.11 -18.38 -3.72
N ALA A 615 19.16 -19.09 -4.31
CA ALA A 615 18.73 -20.41 -3.87
C ALA A 615 19.86 -21.45 -3.90
N VAL A 616 20.87 -21.30 -4.78
CA VAL A 616 21.97 -22.27 -4.89
C VAL A 616 22.92 -22.12 -3.71
N ALA A 617 23.33 -20.90 -3.39
CA ALA A 617 24.18 -20.63 -2.24
C ALA A 617 23.47 -20.98 -0.93
N ALA A 618 22.17 -20.66 -0.81
CA ALA A 618 21.36 -21.06 0.34
C ALA A 618 21.29 -22.59 0.50
N ALA A 619 21.08 -23.33 -0.59
CA ALA A 619 21.09 -24.80 -0.60
C ALA A 619 22.44 -25.38 -0.17
N GLN A 620 23.55 -24.83 -0.67
CA GLN A 620 24.89 -25.26 -0.26
C GLN A 620 25.11 -25.07 1.24
N TRP A 621 24.72 -23.91 1.77
CA TRP A 621 24.78 -23.63 3.20
C TRP A 621 23.89 -24.57 4.02
N LEU A 622 22.63 -24.80 3.64
CA LEU A 622 21.72 -25.74 4.32
C LEU A 622 22.27 -27.18 4.34
N GLY A 623 23.11 -27.54 3.36
CA GLY A 623 23.81 -28.82 3.31
C GLY A 623 24.92 -28.98 4.35
N THR A 624 25.40 -27.87 4.91
CA THR A 624 26.42 -27.87 5.98
C THR A 624 25.83 -27.98 7.39
N LEU A 625 24.53 -27.78 7.54
CA LEU A 625 23.84 -27.88 8.83
C LEU A 625 23.67 -29.36 9.22
N GLU A 626 23.82 -29.65 10.51
CA GLU A 626 23.50 -30.97 11.06
C GLU A 626 22.00 -31.28 10.91
N ALA A 627 21.67 -32.54 10.64
CA ALA A 627 20.28 -32.98 10.57
C ALA A 627 19.56 -32.82 11.93
N GLY A 628 18.35 -32.26 11.90
CA GLY A 628 17.57 -31.96 13.09
C GLY A 628 16.54 -30.86 12.86
N SER A 629 15.77 -30.53 13.90
CA SER A 629 14.64 -29.59 13.80
C SER A 629 15.01 -28.23 13.21
N SER A 630 16.17 -27.69 13.57
CA SER A 630 16.61 -26.38 13.08
C SER A 630 16.93 -26.37 11.59
N ARG A 631 17.53 -27.46 11.07
CA ARG A 631 17.79 -27.60 9.63
C ARG A 631 16.49 -27.81 8.87
N ASP A 632 15.61 -28.65 9.40
CA ASP A 632 14.28 -28.91 8.82
C ASP A 632 13.47 -27.61 8.69
N ALA A 633 13.44 -26.78 9.75
CA ALA A 633 12.78 -25.47 9.73
C ALA A 633 13.37 -24.52 8.68
N ALA A 634 14.69 -24.58 8.48
CA ALA A 634 15.41 -23.76 7.50
C ALA A 634 15.32 -24.29 6.06
N ILE A 635 14.91 -25.53 5.83
CA ILE A 635 14.69 -26.08 4.47
C ILE A 635 13.41 -25.52 3.83
N GLN A 636 12.37 -25.27 4.63
CA GLN A 636 11.06 -24.86 4.09
C GLN A 636 11.09 -23.60 3.21
N PRO A 637 11.78 -22.49 3.59
CA PRO A 637 11.85 -21.31 2.72
C PRO A 637 12.49 -21.60 1.36
N LEU A 638 13.55 -22.42 1.32
CA LEU A 638 14.19 -22.85 0.07
C LEU A 638 13.21 -23.65 -0.80
N VAL A 639 12.55 -24.66 -0.21
CA VAL A 639 11.55 -25.49 -0.92
C VAL A 639 10.46 -24.61 -1.51
N ASN A 640 9.89 -23.68 -0.73
CA ASN A 640 8.87 -22.76 -1.20
C ASN A 640 9.34 -21.88 -2.37
N GLN A 641 10.60 -21.41 -2.31
CA GLN A 641 11.17 -20.55 -3.35
C GLN A 641 11.37 -21.28 -4.67
N VAL A 642 11.85 -22.52 -4.64
CA VAL A 642 12.19 -23.27 -5.86
C VAL A 642 11.06 -24.18 -6.34
N ARG A 643 9.97 -24.36 -5.56
CA ARG A 643 8.86 -25.29 -5.88
C ARG A 643 8.29 -25.16 -7.29
N ASN A 644 8.21 -23.94 -7.81
CA ASN A 644 7.57 -23.67 -9.11
C ASN A 644 8.58 -23.53 -10.26
N THR A 645 9.86 -23.36 -9.94
CA THR A 645 10.94 -23.09 -10.91
C THR A 645 11.85 -24.29 -11.10
N ASP A 646 12.11 -25.03 -10.02
CA ASP A 646 12.88 -26.26 -9.96
C ASP A 646 12.23 -27.24 -8.94
N PRO A 647 11.12 -27.89 -9.32
CA PRO A 647 10.37 -28.78 -8.45
C PRO A 647 11.14 -30.05 -8.07
N ASP A 648 12.13 -30.47 -8.87
CA ASP A 648 12.98 -31.63 -8.55
C ASP A 648 13.91 -31.33 -7.37
N THR A 649 14.58 -30.17 -7.41
CA THR A 649 15.35 -29.67 -6.27
C THR A 649 14.46 -29.46 -5.04
N ALA A 650 13.26 -28.90 -5.21
CA ALA A 650 12.30 -28.74 -4.12
C ALA A 650 11.94 -30.08 -3.46
N PHE A 651 11.68 -31.11 -4.29
CA PHE A 651 11.33 -32.45 -3.82
C PHE A 651 12.49 -33.10 -3.07
N SER A 652 13.71 -33.00 -3.60
CA SER A 652 14.92 -33.56 -2.99
C SER A 652 15.21 -32.94 -1.62
N TRP A 653 15.08 -31.62 -1.50
CA TRP A 653 15.23 -30.93 -0.21
C TRP A 653 14.10 -31.28 0.77
N ALA A 654 12.85 -31.34 0.31
CA ALA A 654 11.73 -31.78 1.12
C ALA A 654 11.93 -33.20 1.65
N ALA A 655 12.43 -34.13 0.83
CA ALA A 655 12.73 -35.50 1.22
C ALA A 655 13.86 -35.60 2.27
N SER A 656 14.72 -34.58 2.36
CA SER A 656 15.83 -34.53 3.33
C SER A 656 15.42 -34.07 4.74
N ILE A 657 14.17 -33.62 4.91
CA ILE A 657 13.60 -33.21 6.20
C ILE A 657 13.52 -34.42 7.13
N SER A 658 14.01 -34.27 8.37
CA SER A 658 14.10 -35.35 9.35
C SER A 658 12.74 -35.68 9.96
N ASP A 659 11.96 -34.65 10.34
CA ASP A 659 10.60 -34.81 10.86
C ASP A 659 9.65 -35.37 9.79
N GLU A 660 9.06 -36.55 10.08
CA GLU A 660 8.19 -37.27 9.12
C GLU A 660 6.96 -36.46 8.71
N ASN A 661 6.33 -35.74 9.65
CA ASN A 661 5.11 -35.00 9.36
C ASN A 661 5.40 -33.77 8.48
N GLN A 662 6.46 -33.02 8.79
CA GLN A 662 6.92 -31.90 7.97
C GLN A 662 7.36 -32.37 6.58
N ARG A 663 8.15 -33.45 6.51
CA ARG A 663 8.59 -34.07 5.26
C ARG A 663 7.40 -34.43 4.36
N ILE A 664 6.42 -35.18 4.89
CA ILE A 664 5.22 -35.57 4.14
C ILE A 664 4.44 -34.36 3.67
N ASN A 665 4.29 -33.33 4.52
CA ASN A 665 3.58 -32.11 4.13
C ASN A 665 4.29 -31.38 2.98
N GLU A 666 5.60 -31.17 3.06
CA GLU A 666 6.37 -30.48 2.02
C GLU A 666 6.42 -31.27 0.71
N LEU A 667 6.59 -32.60 0.77
CA LEU A 667 6.50 -33.48 -0.41
C LEU A 667 5.12 -33.39 -1.07
N ARG A 668 4.04 -33.40 -0.28
CA ARG A 668 2.66 -33.26 -0.79
C ARG A 668 2.46 -31.95 -1.53
N GLN A 669 2.87 -30.83 -0.95
CA GLN A 669 2.71 -29.51 -1.58
C GLN A 669 3.54 -29.40 -2.86
N THR A 670 4.74 -29.99 -2.86
CA THR A 670 5.63 -30.01 -4.03
C THR A 670 5.03 -30.83 -5.16
N LEU A 671 4.57 -32.06 -4.89
CA LEU A 671 3.91 -32.92 -5.90
C LEU A 671 2.62 -32.29 -6.45
N LYS A 672 1.80 -31.67 -5.60
CA LYS A 672 0.59 -30.94 -6.04
C LYS A 672 0.90 -29.84 -7.04
N SER A 673 1.96 -29.06 -6.79
CA SER A 673 2.38 -27.99 -7.71
C SER A 673 2.98 -28.58 -8.98
N TRP A 674 3.91 -29.51 -8.82
CA TRP A 674 4.64 -30.12 -9.93
C TRP A 674 3.73 -30.85 -10.91
N ARG A 675 2.71 -31.58 -10.42
CA ARG A 675 1.70 -32.22 -11.29
C ARG A 675 1.04 -31.23 -12.26
N ARG A 676 0.77 -30.00 -11.82
CA ARG A 676 0.11 -28.99 -12.66
C ARG A 676 1.00 -28.53 -13.81
N SER A 677 2.32 -28.54 -13.61
CA SER A 677 3.32 -28.16 -14.62
C SER A 677 3.79 -29.34 -15.47
N ASP A 678 4.09 -30.49 -14.86
CA ASP A 678 4.64 -31.68 -15.51
C ASP A 678 4.34 -32.93 -14.66
N LEU A 679 3.23 -33.60 -14.97
CA LEU A 679 2.80 -34.82 -14.29
C LEU A 679 3.76 -36.00 -14.52
N GLN A 680 4.38 -36.09 -15.70
CA GLN A 680 5.22 -37.22 -16.04
C GLN A 680 6.51 -37.19 -15.22
N ALA A 681 7.16 -36.03 -15.15
CA ALA A 681 8.35 -35.83 -14.32
C ALA A 681 8.03 -36.04 -12.83
N ALA A 682 6.92 -35.48 -12.33
CA ALA A 682 6.50 -35.67 -10.95
C ALA A 682 6.29 -37.15 -10.58
N ARG A 683 5.68 -37.96 -11.47
CA ARG A 683 5.51 -39.41 -11.28
C ARG A 683 6.85 -40.14 -11.30
N ALA A 684 7.72 -39.84 -12.27
CA ALA A 684 9.03 -40.48 -12.39
C ALA A 684 9.89 -40.26 -11.13
N THR A 685 9.94 -39.03 -10.62
CA THR A 685 10.69 -38.71 -9.38
C THR A 685 10.05 -39.35 -8.16
N PHE A 686 8.72 -39.34 -8.03
CA PHE A 686 8.02 -40.02 -6.93
C PHE A 686 8.29 -41.53 -6.92
N ASP A 687 8.26 -42.18 -8.07
CA ASP A 687 8.49 -43.63 -8.18
C ASP A 687 9.93 -43.99 -7.79
N ALA A 688 10.90 -43.20 -8.26
CA ALA A 688 12.33 -43.38 -7.99
C ALA A 688 12.75 -42.99 -6.56
N ALA A 689 11.98 -42.16 -5.85
CA ALA A 689 12.33 -41.67 -4.53
C ALA A 689 12.33 -42.79 -3.47
N ASN A 690 13.29 -42.74 -2.53
CA ASN A 690 13.36 -43.69 -1.42
C ASN A 690 12.36 -43.32 -0.29
N LEU A 691 11.07 -43.50 -0.56
CA LEU A 691 9.97 -43.25 0.37
C LEU A 691 9.53 -44.56 1.05
N SER A 692 9.15 -44.47 2.33
CA SER A 692 8.49 -45.56 3.04
C SER A 692 7.13 -45.90 2.43
N GLU A 693 6.63 -47.11 2.68
CA GLU A 693 5.33 -47.57 2.19
C GLU A 693 4.19 -46.62 2.60
N LYS A 694 4.19 -46.19 3.87
CA LYS A 694 3.24 -45.22 4.42
C LYS A 694 3.31 -43.86 3.72
N GLU A 695 4.51 -43.36 3.40
CA GLU A 695 4.67 -42.10 2.67
C GLU A 695 4.16 -42.23 1.24
N ARG A 696 4.46 -43.34 0.54
CA ARG A 696 3.96 -43.60 -0.82
C ARG A 696 2.44 -43.65 -0.86
N GLU A 697 1.80 -44.37 0.06
CA GLU A 697 0.34 -44.44 0.14
C GLU A 697 -0.30 -43.05 0.40
N SER A 698 0.31 -42.24 1.27
CA SER A 698 -0.21 -40.92 1.61
C SER A 698 -0.11 -39.91 0.46
N LEU A 699 0.93 -40.04 -0.38
CA LEU A 699 1.27 -39.08 -1.43
C LEU A 699 0.75 -39.49 -2.83
N ALA A 700 0.48 -40.78 -3.07
CA ALA A 700 0.06 -41.29 -4.38
C ALA A 700 -1.17 -40.57 -4.96
N LYS A 701 -2.14 -40.20 -4.11
CA LYS A 701 -3.36 -39.47 -4.51
C LYS A 701 -3.10 -38.09 -5.10
N GLU A 702 -1.92 -37.51 -4.85
CA GLU A 702 -1.57 -36.20 -5.39
C GLU A 702 -1.12 -36.24 -6.86
N LEU A 703 -0.85 -37.45 -7.36
CA LEU A 703 -0.42 -37.72 -8.73
C LEU A 703 -1.55 -38.28 -9.60
N GLU A 704 -2.69 -38.62 -9.03
CA GLU A 704 -3.97 -38.88 -9.73
C GLU A 704 -4.52 -37.56 -10.30
#